data_AF-A0A2T8HIR0-F1
#
_entry.id   AF-A0A2T8HIR0-F1
#
_cell.length_a   1.000
_cell.length_b   1.000
_cell.length_c   1.000
_cell.angle_alpha   90.00
_cell.angle_beta   90.00
_cell.angle_gamma   90.00
#
_symmetry.space_group_name_H-M   'P 1'
#
loop_
_entity.id
_entity.type
_entity.pdbx_description
1 polymer ?
#
loop_
_entity_poly.entity_id
_entity_poly.type
_entity_poly.pdbx_seq_one_letter_code
_entity_poly.pdbx_strand_id
1 'polypeptide(L)'
;MEFLVEKAKMMKIERSIFATVILIILILFGCSDKLVETPGELLQLKIGVEGITASVENISTITSQRSANTWENNSSTFSGDESGFITSLTTIQDGLIGASNEDSSDSYKIQNPIKKTINRAVIDMQEGYTYRVLIYNRNTGEFWRTIQARSGTPATVEGQRGVTYTWYAYSYNNMDEIPAPANVLNPLIETPIDKSLMYATGEITIPTTGQAEANIIGILFEHKVAQLRIKIDATSLATYATINNLNATFDNSSYIKKGQFNIRENRISQIEVVPTETIFNTRSTTNIWDRSFFTVDAQVLSTYKIFINDLPVTFTGVPEALANRNLATYFGAVNRPAFTSSFRNPVIGQRLTSNIFLNYQPSSLRVLHISSGSSDGFALEQGPSWQFINSKENFGDLPQSVVKIGSWTAGGGAWEGGTATANSAQNRMTFSTSSAFDNQIRTRLAAGAPNRPDIVIIGFNVSSISTIFGTALNDFINDRGIVVMMLQSVSNNDQTSANFFNNLFGVNNIGFFNNTGASGAMYPIDGNNPTDVILNGPFGDVRNQFWGDDRGPSTLGIVNAPANQITIYSREQAINRAAAGTSGATMFIHNTKSLFFVGDGGFVAYSAGGANNMTAYPFLYDANTTRPLPKPFGNSSNGYVAGSRNAYNSIIMANVMAWAVRKAELEGVRPWKYAAPPTP
;
A
#
# COMPACT_ATOMS: atom_id res chain seq x y z
N MET A 1 -17.23 5.69 67.70
CA MET A 1 -17.26 7.15 67.45
C MET A 1 -17.41 7.35 65.96
N GLU A 2 -18.36 8.09 65.43
CA GLU A 2 -19.58 8.75 65.89
C GLU A 2 -20.06 9.46 64.61
N PHE A 3 -21.37 9.70 64.50
CA PHE A 3 -22.09 10.33 63.39
C PHE A 3 -22.46 9.42 62.19
N LEU A 4 -23.59 8.69 62.28
CA LEU A 4 -24.97 9.12 61.95
C LEU A 4 -25.21 9.03 60.42
N VAL A 5 -25.87 8.03 59.81
CA VAL A 5 -26.96 7.09 60.20
C VAL A 5 -28.12 7.76 60.94
N GLU A 6 -28.76 8.73 60.29
CA GLU A 6 -30.15 9.08 60.60
C GLU A 6 -30.86 9.76 59.41
N LYS A 7 -31.35 8.96 58.46
CA LYS A 7 -32.52 9.33 57.63
C LYS A 7 -33.17 8.09 56.99
N ALA A 8 -33.55 7.17 57.87
CA ALA A 8 -34.60 6.19 57.61
C ALA A 8 -35.63 6.31 58.75
N LYS A 9 -36.53 7.30 58.64
CA LYS A 9 -37.75 7.41 59.47
C LYS A 9 -38.83 8.15 58.67
N MET A 10 -39.44 7.43 57.74
CA MET A 10 -40.85 7.60 57.36
C MET A 10 -41.27 6.33 56.62
N MET A 11 -41.42 5.23 57.37
CA MET A 11 -42.68 4.71 57.94
C MET A 11 -43.42 3.79 56.97
N LYS A 12 -43.07 2.49 57.06
CA LYS A 12 -43.99 1.36 56.85
C LYS A 12 -44.88 1.26 58.09
N ILE A 13 -46.20 1.23 57.91
CA ILE A 13 -47.15 0.62 58.87
C ILE A 13 -48.23 -0.14 58.06
N GLU A 14 -48.22 -1.47 58.26
CA GLU A 14 -49.30 -2.47 58.37
C GLU A 14 -50.47 -2.48 57.35
N ARG A 15 -50.70 -3.53 56.54
CA ARG A 15 -51.28 -4.88 56.82
C ARG A 15 -52.69 -4.91 57.47
N SER A 16 -53.69 -4.97 56.57
CA SER A 16 -54.76 -6.00 56.47
C SER A 16 -55.96 -6.04 57.46
N ILE A 17 -57.12 -6.46 56.88
CA ILE A 17 -58.38 -6.98 57.50
C ILE A 17 -59.45 -5.88 57.78
N PHE A 18 -60.74 -5.88 57.38
CA PHE A 18 -61.81 -6.91 57.24
C PHE A 18 -63.01 -6.41 56.37
N ALA A 19 -63.71 -7.37 55.73
CA ALA A 19 -65.18 -7.50 55.48
C ALA A 19 -66.04 -6.52 54.63
N THR A 20 -66.58 -7.10 53.53
CA THR A 20 -68.02 -7.34 53.20
C THR A 20 -68.96 -6.13 52.99
N VAL A 21 -69.61 -5.92 51.82
CA VAL A 21 -70.94 -6.46 51.37
C VAL A 21 -71.14 -5.97 49.89
N ILE A 22 -71.25 -6.87 48.88
CA ILE A 22 -72.47 -7.31 48.12
C ILE A 22 -73.20 -6.14 47.42
N LEU A 23 -73.70 -6.13 46.18
CA LEU A 23 -73.85 -7.01 44.99
C LEU A 23 -74.76 -6.19 44.02
N ILE A 24 -74.67 -6.46 42.71
CA ILE A 24 -75.65 -6.28 41.60
C ILE A 24 -74.89 -5.69 40.39
N ILE A 25 -74.40 -6.43 39.37
CA ILE A 25 -74.97 -7.39 38.39
C ILE A 25 -75.68 -6.74 37.18
N LEU A 26 -75.17 -7.09 35.97
CA LEU A 26 -75.74 -7.15 34.60
C LEU A 26 -75.43 -6.04 33.56
N ILE A 27 -74.50 -6.39 32.65
CA ILE A 27 -74.63 -6.55 31.17
C ILE A 27 -74.41 -5.37 30.18
N LEU A 28 -73.28 -5.51 29.46
CA LEU A 28 -73.00 -5.43 28.00
C LEU A 28 -72.48 -4.15 27.29
N PHE A 29 -71.27 -4.37 26.74
CA PHE A 29 -70.63 -3.98 25.45
C PHE A 29 -70.16 -2.55 25.13
N GLY A 30 -68.91 -2.50 24.66
CA GLY A 30 -68.27 -1.42 23.92
C GLY A 30 -66.92 -1.84 23.33
N CYS A 31 -66.93 -2.87 22.49
CA CYS A 31 -65.81 -3.31 21.65
C CYS A 31 -65.59 -2.30 20.51
N SER A 32 -64.33 -2.02 20.14
CA SER A 32 -63.99 -1.56 18.78
C SER A 32 -62.78 -2.37 18.29
N ASP A 33 -62.87 -3.69 18.41
CA ASP A 33 -62.30 -4.54 17.37
C ASP A 33 -63.12 -4.24 16.11
N LYS A 34 -62.55 -3.47 15.18
CA LYS A 34 -63.00 -3.54 13.80
C LYS A 34 -62.53 -4.88 13.25
N LEU A 35 -63.32 -5.91 13.53
CA LEU A 35 -63.48 -7.06 12.67
C LEU A 35 -63.96 -6.53 11.32
N VAL A 36 -63.06 -6.52 10.34
CA VAL A 36 -63.46 -6.79 8.96
C VAL A 36 -63.46 -8.31 8.84
N GLU A 37 -64.65 -8.89 8.62
CA GLU A 37 -64.90 -10.30 8.31
C GLU A 37 -63.87 -10.83 7.31
N THR A 38 -63.07 -11.86 7.59
CA THR A 38 -63.41 -13.28 7.82
C THR A 38 -62.19 -13.95 8.50
N PRO A 39 -62.31 -15.09 9.21
CA PRO A 39 -61.15 -15.87 9.60
C PRO A 39 -60.54 -16.54 8.36
N GLY A 40 -59.74 -15.80 7.62
CA GLY A 40 -58.83 -16.39 6.65
C GLY A 40 -57.73 -17.11 7.42
N GLU A 41 -57.52 -18.40 7.15
CA GLU A 41 -56.36 -19.12 7.68
C GLU A 41 -55.08 -18.29 7.49
N LEU A 42 -54.20 -18.29 8.50
CA LEU A 42 -52.89 -17.65 8.37
C LEU A 42 -51.97 -18.56 7.57
N LEU A 43 -51.21 -17.96 6.65
CA LEU A 43 -50.19 -18.64 5.87
C LEU A 43 -48.83 -18.01 6.13
N GLN A 44 -47.79 -18.83 6.20
CA GLN A 44 -46.42 -18.38 6.42
C GLN A 44 -45.83 -17.81 5.12
N LEU A 45 -45.40 -16.56 5.18
CA LEU A 45 -44.60 -15.87 4.16
C LEU A 45 -43.11 -16.06 4.45
N LYS A 46 -42.32 -16.38 3.43
CA LYS A 46 -40.85 -16.39 3.51
C LYS A 46 -40.30 -15.13 2.86
N ILE A 47 -39.36 -14.47 3.52
CA ILE A 47 -38.76 -13.22 3.05
C ILE A 47 -37.26 -13.41 2.97
N GLY A 48 -36.68 -13.21 1.79
CA GLY A 48 -35.25 -13.32 1.55
C GLY A 48 -34.73 -12.20 0.66
N VAL A 49 -33.42 -11.98 0.68
CA VAL A 49 -32.75 -11.02 -0.20
C VAL A 49 -32.31 -11.74 -1.47
N GLU A 50 -32.73 -11.24 -2.62
CA GLU A 50 -32.30 -11.70 -3.95
C GLU A 50 -31.04 -10.98 -4.42
N GLY A 51 -30.76 -9.80 -3.87
CA GLY A 51 -29.51 -9.08 -4.11
C GLY A 51 -29.66 -7.56 -4.01
N ILE A 52 -28.68 -6.88 -4.56
CA ILE A 52 -28.57 -5.43 -4.64
C ILE A 52 -28.42 -5.05 -6.12
N THR A 53 -29.17 -4.06 -6.58
CA THR A 53 -28.98 -3.48 -7.91
C THR A 53 -27.82 -2.49 -7.89
N ALA A 54 -26.81 -2.70 -8.74
CA ALA A 54 -25.81 -1.68 -9.00
C ALA A 54 -26.32 -0.67 -10.04
N SER A 55 -26.13 0.63 -9.78
CA SER A 55 -26.31 1.69 -10.79
C SER A 55 -25.16 1.62 -11.81
N VAL A 56 -25.36 0.99 -12.96
CA VAL A 56 -24.36 0.99 -14.05
C VAL A 56 -24.86 1.90 -15.18
N GLU A 57 -24.50 3.18 -15.13
CA GLU A 57 -24.51 3.99 -16.37
C GLU A 57 -23.25 3.65 -17.18
N ASN A 58 -23.35 2.62 -18.03
CA ASN A 58 -22.42 2.44 -19.14
C ASN A 58 -22.90 3.28 -20.32
N ILE A 59 -22.47 4.54 -20.43
CA ILE A 59 -22.51 5.25 -21.71
C ILE A 59 -21.27 4.82 -22.50
N SER A 60 -21.37 3.67 -23.18
CA SER A 60 -20.37 3.21 -24.13
C SER A 60 -20.62 3.80 -25.51
N THR A 61 -19.76 4.71 -25.97
CA THR A 61 -19.41 4.78 -27.40
C THR A 61 -18.21 3.86 -27.62
N ILE A 62 -18.39 2.93 -28.56
CA ILE A 62 -17.55 1.77 -28.84
C ILE A 62 -16.09 2.14 -29.09
N THR A 63 -15.16 1.58 -28.31
CA THR A 63 -13.96 0.92 -28.84
C THR A 63 -13.63 -0.28 -27.95
N SER A 64 -13.32 -1.38 -28.60
CA SER A 64 -13.07 -2.70 -28.03
C SER A 64 -11.85 -2.73 -27.12
N GLN A 65 -12.06 -2.78 -25.81
CA GLN A 65 -11.30 -3.49 -24.78
C GLN A 65 -12.11 -3.32 -23.47
N ARG A 66 -12.21 -4.36 -22.63
CA ARG A 66 -12.82 -4.23 -21.29
C ARG A 66 -11.89 -3.35 -20.45
N SER A 67 -12.08 -2.05 -20.55
CA SER A 67 -11.59 -1.08 -19.59
C SER A 67 -12.68 -0.94 -18.53
N ALA A 68 -12.36 -1.20 -17.27
CA ALA A 68 -12.97 -0.38 -16.23
C ALA A 68 -12.77 1.07 -16.72
N ASN A 69 -13.83 1.87 -16.79
CA ASN A 69 -13.71 3.27 -17.16
C ASN A 69 -13.03 4.02 -16.02
N THR A 70 -11.73 3.75 -15.80
CA THR A 70 -10.80 4.60 -15.09
C THR A 70 -10.69 5.88 -15.91
N TRP A 71 -11.53 6.85 -15.56
CA TRP A 71 -11.24 8.23 -15.93
C TRP A 71 -10.02 8.65 -15.12
N GLU A 72 -8.82 8.35 -15.61
CA GLU A 72 -7.57 8.90 -15.07
C GLU A 72 -7.53 10.40 -15.40
N ASN A 73 -8.29 11.19 -14.65
CA ASN A 73 -8.04 12.62 -14.55
C ASN A 73 -6.81 12.80 -13.65
N ASN A 74 -5.61 12.62 -14.22
CA ASN A 74 -4.36 13.04 -13.59
C ASN A 74 -4.35 14.57 -13.51
N SER A 75 -4.96 15.12 -12.46
CA SER A 75 -5.10 16.56 -12.25
C SER A 75 -4.61 16.91 -10.85
N SER A 76 -3.30 17.15 -10.75
CA SER A 76 -2.63 18.23 -10.01
C SER A 76 -1.22 17.78 -9.64
N THR A 77 -0.26 17.99 -10.54
CA THR A 77 1.16 18.01 -10.18
C THR A 77 1.38 19.25 -9.32
N PHE A 78 1.56 19.07 -8.00
CA PHE A 78 2.38 20.03 -7.28
C PHE A 78 3.80 19.84 -7.79
N SER A 79 4.21 20.69 -8.73
CA SER A 79 5.57 20.78 -9.25
C SER A 79 6.43 21.56 -8.24
N GLY A 80 6.66 20.96 -7.08
CA GLY A 80 7.77 21.34 -6.22
C GLY A 80 9.03 20.61 -6.68
N ASP A 81 9.44 20.78 -7.95
CA ASP A 81 10.50 20.01 -8.60
C ASP A 81 11.83 20.04 -7.83
N GLU A 82 12.07 21.08 -7.03
CA GLU A 82 13.27 21.19 -6.18
C GLU A 82 13.16 20.46 -4.83
N SER A 83 11.95 20.20 -4.34
CA SER A 83 11.72 19.68 -2.99
C SER A 83 11.77 18.16 -2.88
N GLY A 84 11.44 17.47 -3.97
CA GLY A 84 11.25 16.01 -3.95
C GLY A 84 9.94 15.54 -3.31
N PHE A 85 9.17 16.39 -2.62
CA PHE A 85 7.81 16.04 -2.21
C PHE A 85 6.85 16.20 -3.38
N ILE A 86 6.27 15.07 -3.81
CA ILE A 86 5.42 15.00 -4.99
C ILE A 86 4.09 14.38 -4.61
N THR A 87 3.03 14.97 -5.12
CA THR A 87 1.66 14.51 -4.88
C THR A 87 0.97 14.18 -6.19
N SER A 88 0.12 13.16 -6.18
CA SER A 88 -0.74 12.85 -7.32
C SER A 88 -2.14 12.44 -6.85
N LEU A 89 -3.11 12.54 -7.76
CA LEU A 89 -4.51 12.22 -7.54
C LEU A 89 -4.98 11.30 -8.66
N THR A 90 -5.70 10.24 -8.31
CA THR A 90 -6.51 9.45 -9.23
C THR A 90 -7.95 9.43 -8.73
N THR A 91 -8.91 9.43 -9.64
CA THR A 91 -10.34 9.31 -9.31
C THR A 91 -10.95 8.07 -9.95
N ILE A 92 -11.88 7.43 -9.24
CA ILE A 92 -12.58 6.22 -9.70
C ILE A 92 -14.07 6.40 -9.45
N GLN A 93 -14.88 6.12 -10.46
CA GLN A 93 -16.35 6.21 -10.40
C GLN A 93 -16.95 4.85 -10.74
N ASP A 94 -17.47 4.18 -9.73
CA ASP A 94 -18.05 2.83 -9.84
C ASP A 94 -19.49 2.79 -9.34
N GLY A 95 -20.19 1.69 -9.62
CA GLY A 95 -21.38 1.33 -8.86
C GLY A 95 -21.02 1.03 -7.40
N LEU A 96 -21.91 1.37 -6.48
CA LEU A 96 -21.77 1.00 -5.07
C LEU A 96 -22.12 -0.49 -4.94
N ILE A 97 -21.14 -1.31 -4.58
CA ILE A 97 -21.28 -2.77 -4.43
C ILE A 97 -21.04 -3.12 -2.95
N GLY A 98 -21.78 -4.09 -2.41
CA GLY A 98 -21.51 -4.66 -1.09
C GLY A 98 -20.15 -5.35 -1.05
N ALA A 99 -19.44 -5.27 0.07
CA ALA A 99 -18.05 -5.73 0.20
C ALA A 99 -17.85 -7.17 -0.30
N SER A 100 -17.32 -7.33 -1.51
CA SER A 100 -16.62 -8.55 -1.92
C SER A 100 -15.17 -8.39 -1.52
N ASN A 101 -14.61 -9.38 -0.83
CA ASN A 101 -13.20 -9.46 -0.49
C ASN A 101 -12.33 -9.03 -1.69
N GLU A 102 -11.53 -7.98 -1.49
CA GLU A 102 -10.47 -7.54 -2.41
C GLU A 102 -9.33 -8.57 -2.36
N ASP A 103 -9.58 -9.80 -2.83
CA ASP A 103 -8.54 -10.80 -3.08
C ASP A 103 -9.10 -11.96 -3.93
N SER A 104 -9.13 -11.78 -5.25
CA SER A 104 -8.99 -12.91 -6.19
C SER A 104 -8.72 -12.37 -7.60
N SER A 105 -7.45 -12.32 -7.96
CA SER A 105 -7.04 -12.58 -9.33
C SER A 105 -7.45 -14.02 -9.67
N ASP A 106 -8.34 -14.26 -10.64
CA ASP A 106 -8.08 -15.29 -11.66
C ASP A 106 -9.12 -15.41 -12.80
N SER A 107 -8.55 -15.43 -14.01
CA SER A 107 -8.95 -16.12 -15.24
C SER A 107 -10.30 -15.83 -15.92
N TYR A 108 -10.25 -15.05 -17.00
CA TYR A 108 -11.32 -14.88 -17.98
C TYR A 108 -11.36 -16.03 -19.01
N LYS A 109 -12.53 -16.64 -19.22
CA LYS A 109 -12.92 -17.27 -20.50
C LYS A 109 -14.06 -16.47 -21.13
N ILE A 110 -13.88 -16.15 -22.42
CA ILE A 110 -14.76 -15.32 -23.26
C ILE A 110 -15.78 -16.21 -23.96
N GLN A 111 -17.07 -15.81 -24.03
CA GLN A 111 -17.90 -15.98 -25.23
C GLN A 111 -19.01 -14.90 -25.37
N ASN A 112 -18.87 -14.14 -26.46
CA ASN A 112 -19.78 -13.48 -27.41
C ASN A 112 -21.18 -12.88 -27.09
N PRO A 113 -21.58 -11.85 -27.87
CA PRO A 113 -22.56 -10.82 -27.47
C PRO A 113 -23.95 -11.05 -28.10
N ILE A 114 -25.01 -10.48 -27.50
CA ILE A 114 -26.22 -9.95 -28.18
C ILE A 114 -27.14 -9.22 -27.18
N LYS A 115 -27.72 -8.10 -27.65
CA LYS A 115 -28.92 -7.35 -27.23
C LYS A 115 -28.84 -6.29 -26.11
N LYS A 116 -29.28 -5.10 -26.51
CA LYS A 116 -29.53 -3.86 -25.76
C LYS A 116 -30.71 -4.06 -24.79
N THR A 117 -30.39 -4.23 -23.52
CA THR A 117 -31.30 -3.99 -22.38
C THR A 117 -30.38 -3.55 -21.23
N ILE A 118 -30.77 -2.54 -20.47
CA ILE A 118 -29.98 -2.04 -19.34
C ILE A 118 -29.98 -3.15 -18.28
N ASN A 119 -28.96 -4.02 -18.31
CA ASN A 119 -28.78 -5.03 -17.29
C ASN A 119 -28.16 -4.35 -16.06
N ARG A 120 -28.99 -4.00 -15.07
CA ARG A 120 -28.51 -3.79 -13.70
C ARG A 120 -27.93 -5.13 -13.23
N ALA A 121 -26.63 -5.20 -13.01
CA ALA A 121 -26.03 -6.39 -12.42
C ALA A 121 -26.60 -6.53 -11.01
N VAL A 122 -27.26 -7.66 -10.75
CA VAL A 122 -27.69 -8.07 -9.40
C VAL A 122 -26.48 -8.69 -8.73
N ILE A 123 -26.12 -8.17 -7.56
CA ILE A 123 -25.00 -8.65 -6.76
C ILE A 123 -25.55 -9.14 -5.44
N ASP A 124 -25.03 -10.26 -4.95
CA ASP A 124 -25.49 -10.84 -3.69
C ASP A 124 -25.18 -9.90 -2.51
N MET A 125 -26.15 -9.77 -1.61
CA MET A 125 -25.94 -9.09 -0.34
C MET A 125 -25.16 -10.04 0.59
N GLN A 126 -24.08 -9.55 1.20
CA GLN A 126 -23.26 -10.34 2.12
C GLN A 126 -24.12 -11.02 3.21
N GLU A 127 -23.88 -12.32 3.42
CA GLU A 127 -24.58 -13.12 4.42
C GLU A 127 -24.47 -12.52 5.82
N GLY A 128 -25.57 -12.56 6.59
CA GLY A 128 -25.63 -12.04 7.95
C GLY A 128 -25.94 -10.55 8.07
N TYR A 129 -25.86 -9.78 6.98
CA TYR A 129 -26.20 -8.36 6.98
C TYR A 129 -27.70 -8.14 7.25
N THR A 130 -28.01 -7.13 8.04
CA THR A 130 -29.37 -6.91 8.56
C THR A 130 -30.21 -6.10 7.58
N TYR A 131 -31.50 -6.38 7.56
CA TYR A 131 -32.50 -5.54 6.92
C TYR A 131 -33.79 -5.53 7.74
N ARG A 132 -34.58 -4.47 7.58
CA ARG A 132 -35.88 -4.33 8.23
C ARG A 132 -36.98 -4.29 7.18
N VAL A 133 -38.07 -5.00 7.46
CA VAL A 133 -39.26 -5.03 6.61
C VAL A 133 -40.45 -4.45 7.38
N LEU A 134 -41.26 -3.65 6.72
CA LEU A 134 -42.55 -3.15 7.18
C LEU A 134 -43.62 -3.63 6.20
N ILE A 135 -44.72 -4.15 6.74
CA ILE A 135 -45.80 -4.78 5.97
C ILE A 135 -47.11 -4.07 6.31
N TYR A 136 -47.87 -3.72 5.28
CA TYR A 136 -49.14 -3.01 5.37
C TYR A 136 -50.19 -3.74 4.55
N ASN A 137 -51.44 -3.73 4.99
CA ASN A 137 -52.56 -4.16 4.15
C ASN A 137 -52.70 -3.16 2.98
N ARG A 138 -52.67 -3.65 1.74
CA ARG A 138 -52.71 -2.80 0.54
C ARG A 138 -54.02 -2.02 0.42
N ASN A 139 -55.14 -2.65 0.79
CA ASN A 139 -56.47 -2.10 0.58
C ASN A 139 -56.84 -1.09 1.67
N THR A 140 -56.49 -1.36 2.92
CA THR A 140 -56.81 -0.46 4.06
C THR A 140 -55.69 0.53 4.37
N GLY A 141 -54.46 0.25 3.92
CA GLY A 141 -53.27 1.03 4.27
C GLY A 141 -52.81 0.85 5.72
N GLU A 142 -53.46 -0.03 6.49
CA GLU A 142 -53.18 -0.30 7.90
C GLU A 142 -51.87 -1.08 8.06
N PHE A 143 -51.12 -0.73 9.10
CA PHE A 143 -49.89 -1.43 9.47
C PHE A 143 -50.20 -2.84 9.95
N TRP A 144 -49.53 -3.83 9.38
CA TRP A 144 -49.64 -5.23 9.78
C TRP A 144 -48.52 -5.60 10.75
N ARG A 145 -47.25 -5.51 10.31
CA ARG A 145 -46.10 -5.94 11.09
C ARG A 145 -44.79 -5.32 10.62
N THR A 146 -43.81 -5.27 11.52
CA THR A 146 -42.41 -5.02 11.17
C THR A 146 -41.52 -6.15 11.70
N ILE A 147 -40.52 -6.52 10.93
CA ILE A 147 -39.54 -7.54 11.30
C ILE A 147 -38.13 -7.07 10.93
N GLN A 148 -37.14 -7.47 11.73
CA GLN A 148 -35.73 -7.43 11.34
C GLN A 148 -35.31 -8.84 10.92
N ALA A 149 -34.51 -8.92 9.87
CA ALA A 149 -34.04 -10.14 9.27
C ALA A 149 -32.57 -10.01 8.86
N ARG A 150 -31.97 -11.12 8.41
CA ARG A 150 -30.56 -11.18 7.97
C ARG A 150 -30.47 -11.82 6.59
N SER A 151 -29.61 -11.28 5.73
CA SER A 151 -29.28 -11.88 4.43
C SER A 151 -28.75 -13.32 4.64
N GLY A 152 -29.05 -14.20 3.70
CA GLY A 152 -28.71 -15.63 3.76
C GLY A 152 -29.61 -16.48 4.66
N THR A 153 -30.41 -15.88 5.56
CA THR A 153 -31.38 -16.61 6.38
C THR A 153 -32.81 -16.08 6.13
N PRO A 154 -33.67 -16.83 5.42
CA PRO A 154 -35.05 -16.39 5.16
C PRO A 154 -35.81 -16.14 6.47
N ALA A 155 -36.42 -14.95 6.58
CA ALA A 155 -37.30 -14.62 7.69
C ALA A 155 -38.73 -15.10 7.40
N THR A 156 -39.47 -15.42 8.45
CA THR A 156 -40.85 -15.89 8.33
C THR A 156 -41.83 -14.96 9.02
N VAL A 157 -42.96 -14.67 8.38
CA VAL A 157 -44.05 -13.87 8.94
C VAL A 157 -45.40 -14.44 8.52
N GLU A 158 -46.39 -14.42 9.41
CA GLU A 158 -47.74 -14.85 9.09
C GLU A 158 -48.52 -13.74 8.38
N GLY A 159 -49.31 -14.11 7.37
CA GLY A 159 -50.26 -13.23 6.70
C GLY A 159 -51.58 -13.93 6.43
N GLN A 160 -52.65 -13.14 6.26
CA GLN A 160 -54.01 -13.65 6.05
C GLN A 160 -54.22 -14.08 4.60
N ARG A 161 -54.74 -15.29 4.38
CA ARG A 161 -55.16 -15.75 3.05
C ARG A 161 -56.15 -14.78 2.40
N GLY A 162 -55.99 -14.54 1.10
CA GLY A 162 -56.82 -13.63 0.31
C GLY A 162 -56.50 -12.15 0.46
N VAL A 163 -55.58 -11.77 1.36
CA VAL A 163 -55.17 -10.37 1.55
C VAL A 163 -53.96 -10.05 0.67
N THR A 164 -53.97 -8.85 0.10
CA THR A 164 -52.79 -8.28 -0.57
C THR A 164 -52.08 -7.32 0.38
N TYR A 165 -50.77 -7.49 0.50
CA TYR A 165 -49.92 -6.66 1.33
C TYR A 165 -48.96 -5.84 0.46
N THR A 166 -48.72 -4.60 0.88
CA THR A 166 -47.59 -3.79 0.42
C THR A 166 -46.48 -3.91 1.46
N TRP A 167 -45.26 -4.18 1.01
CA TRP A 167 -44.09 -4.29 1.87
C TRP A 167 -43.00 -3.29 1.48
N TYR A 168 -42.23 -2.89 2.48
CA TYR A 168 -41.12 -1.97 2.37
C TYR A 168 -39.94 -2.55 3.12
N ALA A 169 -38.77 -2.60 2.49
CA ALA A 169 -37.56 -3.09 3.11
C ALA A 169 -36.47 -2.02 3.05
N TYR A 170 -35.66 -1.91 4.09
CA TYR A 170 -34.44 -1.10 4.06
C TYR A 170 -33.30 -1.75 4.83
N SER A 171 -32.08 -1.40 4.45
CA SER A 171 -30.85 -1.90 5.05
C SER A 171 -29.76 -0.82 5.06
N TYR A 172 -28.84 -0.90 6.00
CA TYR A 172 -27.61 -0.11 5.99
C TYR A 172 -26.41 -0.86 5.40
N ASN A 173 -26.64 -2.06 4.85
CA ASN A 173 -25.63 -2.93 4.25
C ASN A 173 -24.48 -3.26 5.20
N ASN A 174 -24.81 -3.62 6.43
CA ASN A 174 -23.88 -4.05 7.46
C ASN A 174 -24.59 -4.98 8.45
N MET A 175 -23.93 -5.33 9.55
CA MET A 175 -24.49 -6.24 10.57
C MET A 175 -25.20 -5.52 11.73
N ASP A 176 -25.27 -4.17 11.71
CA ASP A 176 -25.84 -3.38 12.81
C ASP A 176 -27.33 -3.70 13.00
N GLU A 177 -27.83 -3.62 14.23
CA GLU A 177 -29.28 -3.68 14.44
C GLU A 177 -29.98 -2.44 13.88
N ILE A 178 -31.15 -2.64 13.29
CA ILE A 178 -31.97 -1.59 12.69
C ILE A 178 -33.23 -1.49 13.55
N PRO A 179 -33.41 -0.48 14.41
CA PRO A 179 -34.61 -0.37 15.25
C PRO A 179 -35.88 -0.16 14.41
N ALA A 180 -37.04 -0.50 14.99
CA ALA A 180 -38.33 -0.20 14.37
C ALA A 180 -38.54 1.32 14.27
N PRO A 181 -39.11 1.85 13.17
CA PRO A 181 -39.47 3.26 13.10
C PRO A 181 -40.45 3.63 14.23
N ALA A 182 -40.22 4.78 14.87
CA ALA A 182 -41.02 5.22 16.01
C ALA A 182 -42.50 5.47 15.64
N ASN A 183 -42.77 5.85 14.39
CA ASN A 183 -44.11 6.03 13.85
C ASN A 183 -44.33 5.08 12.68
N VAL A 184 -45.17 4.06 12.85
CA VAL A 184 -45.46 3.08 11.81
C VAL A 184 -46.48 3.57 10.77
N LEU A 185 -47.24 4.64 11.05
CA LEU A 185 -48.18 5.23 10.10
C LEU A 185 -47.44 6.12 9.09
N ASN A 186 -46.46 6.88 9.59
CA ASN A 186 -45.55 7.71 8.81
C ASN A 186 -44.08 7.38 9.16
N PRO A 187 -43.54 6.28 8.62
CA PRO A 187 -42.21 5.79 8.97
C PRO A 187 -41.11 6.63 8.31
N LEU A 188 -40.56 7.56 9.10
CA LEU A 188 -39.44 8.42 8.73
C LEU A 188 -38.15 7.92 9.41
N ILE A 189 -37.07 7.86 8.64
CA ILE A 189 -35.71 7.63 9.15
C ILE A 189 -34.76 8.70 8.62
N GLU A 190 -33.77 9.07 9.40
CA GLU A 190 -32.69 9.94 8.92
C GLU A 190 -31.72 9.12 8.05
N THR A 191 -31.30 9.69 6.92
CA THR A 191 -30.29 9.06 6.06
C THR A 191 -28.91 9.15 6.72
N PRO A 192 -28.18 8.03 6.85
CA PRO A 192 -26.85 8.04 7.44
C PRO A 192 -25.80 8.71 6.54
N ILE A 193 -24.71 9.17 7.15
CA ILE A 193 -23.53 9.72 6.45
C ILE A 193 -22.30 8.83 6.53
N ASP A 194 -22.33 7.81 7.37
CA ASP A 194 -21.21 6.91 7.72
C ASP A 194 -21.44 5.47 7.25
N LYS A 195 -22.64 5.17 6.78
CA LYS A 195 -23.04 3.87 6.21
C LYS A 195 -23.98 4.05 5.04
N SER A 196 -24.16 2.99 4.26
CA SER A 196 -25.07 3.01 3.13
C SER A 196 -26.52 3.11 3.58
N LEU A 197 -27.43 3.43 2.67
CA LEU A 197 -28.87 3.23 2.82
C LEU A 197 -29.38 2.55 1.56
N MET A 198 -30.03 1.41 1.75
CA MET A 198 -30.66 0.61 0.72
C MET A 198 -32.16 0.51 0.97
N TYR A 199 -32.95 0.42 -0.09
CA TYR A 199 -34.39 0.30 0.01
C TYR A 199 -34.98 -0.53 -1.14
N ALA A 200 -36.06 -1.23 -0.83
CA ALA A 200 -36.88 -1.98 -1.77
C ALA A 200 -38.35 -1.91 -1.35
N THR A 201 -39.26 -2.12 -2.30
CA THR A 201 -40.69 -2.22 -2.04
C THR A 201 -41.34 -3.14 -3.05
N GLY A 202 -42.47 -3.72 -2.67
CA GLY A 202 -43.29 -4.52 -3.56
C GLY A 202 -44.62 -4.85 -2.94
N GLU A 203 -45.35 -5.71 -3.64
CA GLU A 203 -46.65 -6.20 -3.21
C GLU A 203 -46.65 -7.73 -3.25
N ILE A 204 -47.44 -8.35 -2.37
CA ILE A 204 -47.68 -9.79 -2.41
C ILE A 204 -49.14 -10.07 -2.08
N THR A 205 -49.79 -10.88 -2.90
CA THR A 205 -51.14 -11.38 -2.65
C THR A 205 -51.05 -12.80 -2.10
N ILE A 206 -51.58 -13.03 -0.90
CA ILE A 206 -51.62 -14.38 -0.33
C ILE A 206 -52.81 -15.12 -0.97
N PRO A 207 -52.58 -16.28 -1.61
CA PRO A 207 -53.64 -16.99 -2.30
C PRO A 207 -54.66 -17.55 -1.30
N THR A 208 -55.92 -17.60 -1.72
CA THR A 208 -57.03 -18.14 -0.93
C THR A 208 -56.94 -19.65 -0.73
N THR A 209 -56.16 -20.35 -1.57
CA THR A 209 -55.90 -21.80 -1.52
C THR A 209 -54.43 -22.10 -1.89
N GLY A 210 -53.82 -23.15 -1.34
CA GLY A 210 -52.45 -23.58 -1.68
C GLY A 210 -51.45 -23.68 -0.51
N GLN A 211 -50.29 -24.29 -0.78
CA GLN A 211 -49.18 -24.56 0.17
C GLN A 211 -48.31 -23.31 0.43
N ALA A 212 -47.68 -23.23 1.60
CA ALA A 212 -46.89 -22.07 2.05
C ALA A 212 -45.69 -21.73 1.15
N GLU A 213 -45.12 -22.71 0.45
CA GLU A 213 -43.86 -22.58 -0.31
C GLU A 213 -43.92 -21.66 -1.53
N ALA A 214 -45.10 -21.28 -2.00
CA ALA A 214 -45.27 -20.36 -3.13
C ALA A 214 -45.23 -18.86 -2.75
N ASN A 215 -45.18 -18.52 -1.45
CA ASN A 215 -45.28 -17.13 -0.98
C ASN A 215 -43.94 -16.58 -0.51
N ILE A 216 -43.04 -16.37 -1.47
CA ILE A 216 -41.70 -15.85 -1.24
C ILE A 216 -41.66 -14.37 -1.63
N ILE A 217 -41.24 -13.51 -0.71
CA ILE A 217 -40.82 -12.15 -1.02
C ILE A 217 -39.33 -12.19 -1.32
N GLY A 218 -38.99 -11.97 -2.59
CA GLY A 218 -37.63 -11.69 -3.03
C GLY A 218 -37.32 -10.21 -2.95
N ILE A 219 -36.37 -9.83 -2.10
CA ILE A 219 -35.99 -8.42 -1.91
C ILE A 219 -34.78 -8.11 -2.78
N LEU A 220 -34.99 -7.20 -3.73
CA LEU A 220 -33.92 -6.62 -4.55
C LEU A 220 -33.70 -5.15 -4.14
N PHE A 221 -32.58 -4.89 -3.46
CA PHE A 221 -32.29 -3.58 -2.87
C PHE A 221 -31.71 -2.58 -3.89
N GLU A 222 -32.15 -1.32 -3.81
CA GLU A 222 -31.49 -0.20 -4.47
C GLU A 222 -30.84 0.73 -3.44
N HIS A 223 -29.68 1.28 -3.76
CA HIS A 223 -29.09 2.35 -2.95
C HIS A 223 -29.90 3.65 -3.03
N LYS A 224 -29.96 4.37 -1.90
CA LYS A 224 -30.60 5.68 -1.74
C LYS A 224 -29.62 6.81 -1.40
N VAL A 225 -28.33 6.50 -1.36
CA VAL A 225 -27.20 7.43 -1.17
C VAL A 225 -26.10 7.17 -2.20
N ALA A 226 -25.26 8.16 -2.46
CA ALA A 226 -23.95 7.97 -3.10
C ALA A 226 -22.86 7.88 -2.02
N GLN A 227 -21.78 7.17 -2.31
CA GLN A 227 -20.60 7.08 -1.45
C GLN A 227 -19.47 7.96 -2.00
N LEU A 228 -18.88 8.78 -1.14
CA LEU A 228 -17.61 9.46 -1.36
C LEU A 228 -16.52 8.73 -0.55
N ARG A 229 -15.51 8.17 -1.21
CA ARG A 229 -14.35 7.54 -0.55
C ARG A 229 -13.10 8.38 -0.80
N ILE A 230 -12.43 8.82 0.26
CA ILE A 230 -11.16 9.51 0.17
C ILE A 230 -10.08 8.60 0.74
N LYS A 231 -9.10 8.24 -0.09
CA LYS A 231 -7.90 7.49 0.30
C LYS A 231 -6.68 8.37 0.12
N ILE A 232 -5.85 8.48 1.16
CA ILE A 232 -4.53 9.13 1.08
C ILE A 232 -3.48 8.06 1.40
N ASP A 233 -2.58 7.79 0.47
CA ASP A 233 -1.51 6.81 0.60
C ASP A 233 -0.16 7.53 0.64
N ALA A 234 0.54 7.41 1.76
CA ALA A 234 1.86 8.00 1.98
C ALA A 234 2.94 6.94 2.27
N THR A 235 2.71 5.68 1.88
CA THR A 235 3.65 4.57 2.09
C THR A 235 5.03 4.85 1.47
N SER A 236 5.04 5.46 0.27
CA SER A 236 6.24 5.92 -0.43
C SER A 236 6.98 7.03 0.32
N LEU A 237 6.29 8.04 0.84
CA LEU A 237 6.92 9.06 1.71
C LEU A 237 7.49 8.42 3.00
N ALA A 238 6.80 7.42 3.54
CA ALA A 238 7.19 6.75 4.78
C ALA A 238 8.52 5.99 4.70
N THR A 239 9.05 5.72 3.49
CA THR A 239 10.38 5.11 3.33
C THR A 239 11.52 6.08 3.66
N TYR A 240 11.25 7.40 3.62
CA TYR A 240 12.25 8.44 3.89
C TYR A 240 12.02 9.15 5.24
N ALA A 241 10.78 9.24 5.70
CA ALA A 241 10.44 9.95 6.93
C ALA A 241 9.35 9.25 7.73
N THR A 242 9.38 9.43 9.05
CA THR A 242 8.23 9.10 9.90
C THR A 242 7.15 10.17 9.72
N ILE A 243 5.93 9.77 9.39
CA ILE A 243 4.80 10.68 9.28
C ILE A 243 4.15 10.83 10.66
N ASN A 244 4.21 12.03 11.21
CA ASN A 244 3.78 12.29 12.59
C ASN A 244 2.29 12.59 12.68
N ASN A 245 1.70 13.20 11.65
CA ASN A 245 0.28 13.50 11.56
C ASN A 245 -0.14 13.76 10.10
N LEU A 246 -1.45 13.81 9.84
CA LEU A 246 -2.02 14.34 8.61
C LEU A 246 -3.27 15.15 8.94
N ASN A 247 -3.27 16.44 8.57
CA ASN A 247 -4.48 17.25 8.54
C ASN A 247 -4.93 17.47 7.09
N ALA A 248 -6.06 16.88 6.74
CA ALA A 248 -6.69 17.05 5.44
C ALA A 248 -8.12 17.53 5.60
N THR A 249 -8.51 18.53 4.81
CA THR A 249 -9.86 19.12 4.86
C THR A 249 -10.46 19.25 3.47
N PHE A 250 -11.79 19.32 3.41
CA PHE A 250 -12.46 19.88 2.25
C PHE A 250 -12.24 21.40 2.18
N ASP A 251 -12.45 21.98 1.00
CA ASP A 251 -12.44 23.43 0.81
C ASP A 251 -13.70 24.12 1.36
N ASN A 252 -14.79 23.37 1.50
CA ASN A 252 -16.02 23.82 2.15
C ASN A 252 -16.76 22.62 2.80
N SER A 253 -17.75 22.93 3.63
CA SER A 253 -18.44 21.95 4.47
C SER A 253 -19.72 21.37 3.84
N SER A 254 -20.02 21.68 2.57
CA SER A 254 -21.35 21.48 1.97
C SER A 254 -21.53 20.20 1.13
N TYR A 255 -20.49 19.39 1.00
CA TYR A 255 -20.48 18.20 0.14
C TYR A 255 -21.30 17.04 0.70
N ILE A 256 -21.46 16.96 2.02
CA ILE A 256 -22.19 15.87 2.67
C ILE A 256 -23.56 16.39 3.08
N LYS A 257 -24.61 15.74 2.57
CA LYS A 257 -25.99 16.07 2.89
C LYS A 257 -26.74 14.84 3.37
N LYS A 258 -27.60 15.04 4.36
CA LYS A 258 -28.56 14.05 4.85
C LYS A 258 -29.98 14.58 4.70
N GLY A 259 -30.98 13.72 4.90
CA GLY A 259 -32.37 14.13 4.94
C GLY A 259 -33.25 13.10 5.65
N GLN A 260 -34.55 13.36 5.68
CA GLN A 260 -35.54 12.42 6.17
C GLN A 260 -36.07 11.55 5.02
N PHE A 261 -35.79 10.25 5.08
CA PHE A 261 -36.32 9.26 4.16
C PHE A 261 -37.67 8.74 4.65
N ASN A 262 -38.71 8.98 3.87
CA ASN A 262 -40.03 8.40 4.05
C ASN A 262 -40.07 7.02 3.40
N ILE A 263 -40.15 5.98 4.24
CA ILE A 263 -40.10 4.59 3.79
C ILE A 263 -41.31 4.24 2.91
N ARG A 264 -42.49 4.82 3.15
CA ARG A 264 -43.70 4.50 2.35
C ARG A 264 -43.73 5.22 1.01
N GLU A 265 -43.25 6.46 0.98
CA GLU A 265 -43.26 7.30 -0.21
C GLU A 265 -42.01 7.13 -1.09
N ASN A 266 -41.00 6.39 -0.61
CA ASN A 266 -39.69 6.25 -1.27
C ASN A 266 -39.09 7.63 -1.64
N ARG A 267 -39.20 8.59 -0.71
CA ARG A 267 -38.82 9.97 -0.95
C ARG A 267 -37.95 10.48 0.19
N ILE A 268 -36.87 11.17 -0.17
CA ILE A 268 -36.03 11.92 0.75
C ILE A 268 -36.52 13.38 0.74
N SER A 269 -36.69 13.94 1.93
CA SER A 269 -37.11 15.33 2.16
C SER A 269 -36.23 15.97 3.25
N GLN A 270 -36.44 17.26 3.53
CA GLN A 270 -35.69 17.99 4.57
C GLN A 270 -34.17 17.82 4.42
N ILE A 271 -33.67 18.01 3.20
CA ILE A 271 -32.24 17.84 2.91
C ILE A 271 -31.47 18.97 3.58
N GLU A 272 -30.50 18.61 4.41
CA GLU A 272 -29.62 19.54 5.11
C GLU A 272 -28.15 19.16 4.93
N VAL A 273 -27.30 20.19 4.99
CA VAL A 273 -25.84 20.01 4.99
C VAL A 273 -25.39 19.47 6.33
N VAL A 274 -24.52 18.47 6.31
CA VAL A 274 -23.75 18.04 7.48
C VAL A 274 -22.36 18.67 7.40
N PRO A 275 -22.07 19.70 8.22
CA PRO A 275 -20.82 20.42 8.12
C PRO A 275 -19.62 19.49 8.33
N THR A 276 -18.94 19.15 7.25
CA THR A 276 -17.80 18.24 7.26
C THR A 276 -16.62 18.95 6.62
N GLU A 277 -15.76 19.55 7.43
CA GLU A 277 -14.53 20.18 6.93
C GLU A 277 -13.34 19.24 7.07
N THR A 278 -13.20 18.56 8.22
CA THR A 278 -12.05 17.70 8.50
C THR A 278 -12.26 16.28 7.97
N ILE A 279 -11.37 15.85 7.07
CA ILE A 279 -11.32 14.49 6.53
C ILE A 279 -10.38 13.64 7.38
N PHE A 280 -9.17 14.14 7.67
CA PHE A 280 -8.20 13.45 8.53
C PHE A 280 -7.52 14.46 9.44
N ASN A 281 -7.20 14.05 10.66
CA ASN A 281 -6.50 14.87 11.67
C ASN A 281 -5.66 14.02 12.64
N THR A 282 -5.30 12.81 12.24
CA THR A 282 -4.60 11.83 13.07
C THR A 282 -3.53 11.11 12.25
N ARG A 283 -2.56 10.52 12.94
CA ARG A 283 -1.56 9.64 12.36
C ARG A 283 -2.17 8.29 11.95
N SER A 284 -1.70 7.72 10.84
CA SER A 284 -1.97 6.33 10.45
C SER A 284 -0.80 5.42 10.85
N THR A 285 -1.11 4.19 11.30
CA THR A 285 -0.09 3.16 11.58
C THR A 285 0.44 2.50 10.31
N THR A 286 -0.35 2.51 9.23
CA THR A 286 -0.01 1.93 7.93
C THR A 286 0.47 2.99 6.92
N ASN A 287 0.43 4.27 7.31
CA ASN A 287 0.64 5.42 6.41
C ASN A 287 -0.42 5.52 5.29
N ILE A 288 -1.56 4.84 5.47
CA ILE A 288 -2.74 4.93 4.59
C ILE A 288 -3.90 5.45 5.43
N TRP A 289 -4.58 6.45 4.91
CA TRP A 289 -5.82 6.99 5.47
C TRP A 289 -6.97 6.70 4.51
N ASP A 290 -8.07 6.18 5.03
CA ASP A 290 -9.25 5.84 4.25
C ASP A 290 -10.49 6.28 5.02
N ARG A 291 -11.35 7.07 4.37
CA ARG A 291 -12.62 7.50 4.95
C ARG A 291 -13.70 7.50 3.89
N SER A 292 -14.87 7.01 4.26
CA SER A 292 -16.06 7.05 3.44
C SER A 292 -17.11 7.97 4.06
N PHE A 293 -17.79 8.70 3.20
CA PHE A 293 -18.98 9.48 3.52
C PHE A 293 -20.11 9.07 2.60
N PHE A 294 -21.34 9.24 3.06
CA PHE A 294 -22.56 8.98 2.29
C PHE A 294 -23.39 10.25 2.21
N THR A 295 -23.96 10.51 1.02
CA THR A 295 -24.76 11.73 0.77
C THR A 295 -26.00 11.40 -0.04
N VAL A 296 -27.09 12.10 0.25
CA VAL A 296 -28.36 12.02 -0.50
C VAL A 296 -28.37 12.91 -1.75
N ASP A 297 -27.35 13.76 -1.90
CA ASP A 297 -27.19 14.65 -3.04
C ASP A 297 -25.88 14.29 -3.74
N ALA A 298 -25.95 13.44 -4.76
CA ALA A 298 -24.74 13.00 -5.48
C ALA A 298 -24.14 14.13 -6.34
N GLN A 299 -24.95 15.08 -6.79
CA GLN A 299 -24.54 16.12 -7.76
C GLN A 299 -23.55 17.11 -7.15
N VAL A 300 -23.59 17.35 -5.84
CA VAL A 300 -22.57 18.19 -5.17
C VAL A 300 -21.18 17.56 -5.18
N LEU A 301 -21.07 16.26 -5.48
CA LEU A 301 -19.80 15.57 -5.64
C LEU A 301 -19.25 15.63 -7.07
N SER A 302 -19.92 16.34 -7.98
CA SER A 302 -19.44 16.52 -9.36
C SER A 302 -18.05 17.16 -9.40
N THR A 303 -17.76 18.07 -8.49
CA THR A 303 -16.42 18.57 -8.21
C THR A 303 -16.30 18.98 -6.75
N TYR A 304 -15.19 18.60 -6.11
CA TYR A 304 -14.81 19.10 -4.79
C TYR A 304 -13.30 19.23 -4.66
N LYS A 305 -12.85 19.97 -3.65
CA LYS A 305 -11.42 20.19 -3.40
C LYS A 305 -11.01 19.72 -2.01
N ILE A 306 -9.84 19.10 -1.94
CA ILE A 306 -9.19 18.65 -0.71
C ILE A 306 -7.90 19.44 -0.53
N PHE A 307 -7.65 19.92 0.69
CA PHE A 307 -6.38 20.51 1.08
C PHE A 307 -5.67 19.61 2.09
N ILE A 308 -4.35 19.51 1.98
CA ILE A 308 -3.50 19.05 3.07
C ILE A 308 -2.97 20.29 3.77
N ASN A 309 -3.48 20.57 4.97
CA ASN A 309 -3.10 21.77 5.72
C ASN A 309 -1.86 21.54 6.58
N ASP A 310 -1.63 20.29 6.99
CA ASP A 310 -0.52 19.93 7.87
C ASP A 310 -0.03 18.51 7.54
N LEU A 311 1.28 18.38 7.36
CA LEU A 311 1.97 17.11 7.13
C LEU A 311 3.34 17.14 7.84
N PRO A 312 3.35 17.07 9.19
CA PRO A 312 4.58 17.04 9.95
C PRO A 312 5.24 15.66 9.81
N VAL A 313 6.51 15.68 9.46
CA VAL A 313 7.34 14.49 9.27
C VAL A 313 8.68 14.64 9.99
N THR A 314 9.28 13.49 10.33
CA THR A 314 10.63 13.41 10.90
C THR A 314 11.51 12.54 10.01
N PHE A 315 12.54 13.15 9.42
CA PHE A 315 13.56 12.46 8.63
C PHE A 315 14.66 11.91 9.54
N THR A 316 15.04 10.65 9.32
CA THR A 316 16.19 10.02 10.00
C THR A 316 17.41 10.03 9.08
N GLY A 317 18.59 10.39 9.59
CA GLY A 317 19.83 10.46 8.81
C GLY A 317 20.28 11.90 8.54
N VAL A 318 19.38 12.88 8.64
CA VAL A 318 19.74 14.30 8.59
C VAL A 318 20.12 14.82 9.99
N PRO A 319 20.86 15.95 10.10
CA PRO A 319 21.10 16.60 11.39
C PRO A 319 19.80 16.89 12.15
N GLU A 320 19.80 16.73 13.47
CA GLU A 320 18.60 16.83 14.32
C GLU A 320 17.85 18.17 14.15
N ALA A 321 18.59 19.28 14.03
CA ALA A 321 18.02 20.61 13.77
C ALA A 321 17.24 20.71 12.45
N LEU A 322 17.46 19.78 11.53
CA LEU A 322 16.83 19.72 10.21
C LEU A 322 15.80 18.57 10.10
N ALA A 323 15.75 17.65 11.07
CA ALA A 323 14.97 16.42 10.97
C ALA A 323 13.46 16.64 10.87
N ASN A 324 12.93 17.63 11.58
CA ASN A 324 11.49 17.90 11.62
C ASN A 324 11.10 18.91 10.55
N ARG A 325 10.16 18.53 9.68
CA ARG A 325 9.64 19.37 8.59
C ARG A 325 8.14 19.23 8.49
N ASN A 326 7.47 20.30 8.07
CA ASN A 326 6.08 20.25 7.65
C ASN A 326 6.02 20.33 6.14
N LEU A 327 5.83 19.21 5.45
CA LEU A 327 5.87 19.17 3.99
C LEU A 327 4.68 19.89 3.35
N ALA A 328 3.57 20.04 4.08
CA ALA A 328 2.40 20.76 3.58
C ALA A 328 2.63 22.28 3.50
N THR A 329 3.44 22.84 4.40
CA THR A 329 3.63 24.29 4.52
C THR A 329 5.09 24.72 4.39
N TYR A 330 5.98 23.82 3.95
CA TYR A 330 7.41 24.10 3.85
C TYR A 330 7.70 25.28 2.90
N PHE A 331 6.94 25.38 1.81
CA PHE A 331 6.98 26.47 0.85
C PHE A 331 5.90 27.54 1.12
N GLY A 332 5.49 27.69 2.37
CA GLY A 332 4.42 28.61 2.77
C GLY A 332 3.02 28.03 2.63
N ALA A 333 2.09 28.54 3.44
CA ALA A 333 0.72 28.02 3.53
C ALA A 333 -0.11 28.20 2.24
N VAL A 334 0.27 29.17 1.40
CA VAL A 334 -0.38 29.41 0.09
C VAL A 334 -0.07 28.28 -0.89
N ASN A 335 1.09 27.64 -0.76
CA ASN A 335 1.57 26.56 -1.63
C ASN A 335 1.22 25.17 -1.09
N ARG A 336 0.30 25.07 -0.13
CA ARG A 336 -0.10 23.78 0.43
C ARG A 336 -0.74 22.86 -0.63
N PRO A 337 -0.54 21.54 -0.55
CA PRO A 337 -1.11 20.61 -1.51
C PRO A 337 -2.64 20.72 -1.57
N ALA A 338 -3.16 20.82 -2.79
CA ALA A 338 -4.58 20.98 -3.04
C ALA A 338 -5.01 20.13 -4.24
N PHE A 339 -6.07 19.35 -4.07
CA PHE A 339 -6.50 18.33 -4.99
C PHE A 339 -7.94 18.59 -5.40
N THR A 340 -8.19 18.79 -6.70
CA THR A 340 -9.55 18.93 -7.23
C THR A 340 -9.98 17.60 -7.81
N SER A 341 -10.99 16.98 -7.20
CA SER A 341 -11.59 15.75 -7.71
C SER A 341 -12.81 16.09 -8.56
N SER A 342 -12.94 15.46 -9.72
CA SER A 342 -14.05 15.68 -10.65
C SER A 342 -14.63 14.35 -11.12
N PHE A 343 -15.96 14.26 -11.09
CA PHE A 343 -16.73 13.07 -11.44
C PHE A 343 -17.84 13.44 -12.42
N ARG A 344 -18.08 12.59 -13.42
CA ARG A 344 -19.05 12.88 -14.48
C ARG A 344 -20.43 12.42 -14.04
N ASN A 345 -21.40 13.34 -13.99
CA ASN A 345 -22.80 13.07 -13.68
C ASN A 345 -23.01 12.11 -12.48
N PRO A 346 -22.54 12.46 -11.26
CA PRO A 346 -22.64 11.52 -10.16
C PRO A 346 -24.09 11.28 -9.76
N VAL A 347 -24.47 10.02 -9.59
CA VAL A 347 -25.84 9.63 -9.21
C VAL A 347 -25.84 8.75 -7.98
N ILE A 348 -27.02 8.64 -7.37
CA ILE A 348 -27.25 7.75 -6.24
C ILE A 348 -26.91 6.29 -6.59
N GLY A 349 -26.33 5.58 -5.63
CA GLY A 349 -25.85 4.21 -5.81
C GLY A 349 -24.51 4.11 -6.55
N GLN A 350 -23.77 5.21 -6.70
CA GLN A 350 -22.38 5.19 -7.12
C GLN A 350 -21.43 5.37 -5.94
N ARG A 351 -20.20 4.86 -6.12
CA ARG A 351 -19.03 5.12 -5.29
C ARG A 351 -18.06 6.00 -6.08
N LEU A 352 -17.75 7.16 -5.53
CA LEU A 352 -16.81 8.14 -6.06
C LEU A 352 -15.57 8.10 -5.17
N THR A 353 -14.45 7.63 -5.70
CA THR A 353 -13.20 7.47 -4.95
C THR A 353 -12.17 8.47 -5.42
N SER A 354 -11.52 9.17 -4.49
CA SER A 354 -10.27 9.90 -4.75
C SER A 354 -9.12 9.23 -4.02
N ASN A 355 -8.13 8.75 -4.77
CA ASN A 355 -6.87 8.27 -4.21
C ASN A 355 -5.80 9.34 -4.41
N ILE A 356 -5.30 9.89 -3.31
CA ILE A 356 -4.20 10.84 -3.27
C ILE A 356 -2.94 10.10 -2.83
N PHE A 357 -1.84 10.30 -3.54
CA PHE A 357 -0.54 9.71 -3.20
C PHE A 357 0.43 10.79 -2.75
N LEU A 358 1.04 10.60 -1.59
CA LEU A 358 2.07 11.48 -1.02
C LEU A 358 3.41 10.75 -1.15
N ASN A 359 4.26 11.24 -2.04
CA ASN A 359 5.53 10.60 -2.39
C ASN A 359 6.71 11.49 -2.01
N TYR A 360 7.84 10.84 -1.72
CA TYR A 360 9.14 11.49 -1.71
C TYR A 360 9.96 10.94 -2.88
N GLN A 361 10.55 11.82 -3.66
CA GLN A 361 11.31 11.52 -4.86
C GLN A 361 12.66 12.26 -4.81
N PRO A 362 13.76 11.54 -4.51
CA PRO A 362 15.12 12.02 -4.69
C PRO A 362 15.35 12.47 -6.14
N SER A 363 16.29 13.41 -6.31
CA SER A 363 16.75 13.78 -7.65
C SER A 363 17.58 12.64 -8.25
N SER A 364 17.77 12.66 -9.58
CA SER A 364 18.67 11.70 -10.24
C SER A 364 20.06 11.74 -9.62
N LEU A 365 20.62 10.56 -9.37
CA LEU A 365 21.92 10.37 -8.76
C LEU A 365 22.94 9.93 -9.80
N ARG A 366 24.21 10.28 -9.59
CA ARG A 366 25.32 9.86 -10.44
C ARG A 366 26.04 8.69 -9.84
N VAL A 367 26.19 7.64 -10.65
CA VAL A 367 26.95 6.45 -10.31
C VAL A 367 28.25 6.44 -11.11
N LEU A 368 29.37 6.25 -10.42
CA LEU A 368 30.64 5.90 -11.03
C LEU A 368 30.87 4.40 -10.89
N HIS A 369 30.94 3.72 -12.02
CA HIS A 369 31.22 2.31 -12.14
C HIS A 369 32.71 2.07 -12.42
N ILE A 370 33.36 1.23 -11.62
CA ILE A 370 34.77 0.88 -11.76
C ILE A 370 34.88 -0.63 -11.91
N SER A 371 35.32 -1.08 -13.08
CA SER A 371 35.35 -2.51 -13.42
C SER A 371 36.37 -2.79 -14.54
N SER A 372 36.39 -4.02 -15.05
CA SER A 372 37.14 -4.45 -16.23
C SER A 372 36.64 -3.84 -17.54
N GLY A 373 35.42 -3.29 -17.56
CA GLY A 373 34.74 -2.85 -18.79
C GLY A 373 34.14 -4.00 -19.63
N SER A 374 34.11 -5.24 -19.11
CA SER A 374 33.48 -6.39 -19.77
C SER A 374 31.96 -6.25 -19.91
N SER A 375 31.39 -6.72 -21.03
CA SER A 375 29.95 -6.66 -21.34
C SER A 375 29.05 -7.36 -20.32
N ASP A 376 29.61 -8.15 -19.40
CA ASP A 376 28.87 -8.89 -18.36
C ASP A 376 28.35 -7.99 -17.23
N GLY A 377 28.71 -6.70 -17.20
CA GLY A 377 28.11 -5.70 -16.30
C GLY A 377 28.49 -5.87 -14.83
N PHE A 378 29.76 -6.16 -14.56
CA PHE A 378 30.33 -6.49 -13.24
C PHE A 378 30.19 -5.41 -12.16
N ALA A 379 29.95 -4.16 -12.54
CA ALA A 379 29.69 -3.04 -11.66
C ALA A 379 28.32 -2.40 -11.95
N LEU A 380 27.37 -3.14 -12.52
CA LEU A 380 26.07 -2.62 -13.01
C LEU A 380 26.19 -1.64 -14.17
N GLU A 381 27.35 -1.56 -14.83
CA GLU A 381 27.66 -0.52 -15.79
C GLU A 381 27.03 -0.75 -17.15
N GLN A 382 26.75 -2.01 -17.53
CA GLN A 382 26.20 -2.35 -18.84
C GLN A 382 25.46 -3.69 -18.82
N GLY A 383 24.89 -4.05 -19.97
CA GLY A 383 24.16 -5.30 -20.12
C GLY A 383 22.91 -5.37 -19.23
N PRO A 384 22.48 -6.58 -18.86
CA PRO A 384 21.26 -6.78 -18.09
C PRO A 384 21.26 -6.20 -16.67
N SER A 385 22.41 -6.19 -16.01
CA SER A 385 22.54 -5.58 -14.69
C SER A 385 22.34 -4.05 -14.73
N TRP A 386 22.76 -3.39 -15.82
CA TRP A 386 22.39 -2.00 -16.11
C TRP A 386 20.89 -1.84 -16.42
N GLN A 387 20.30 -2.73 -17.24
CA GLN A 387 18.86 -2.68 -17.53
C GLN A 387 18.02 -2.77 -16.26
N PHE A 388 18.46 -3.60 -15.31
CA PHE A 388 17.85 -3.72 -13.99
C PHE A 388 17.88 -2.39 -13.22
N ILE A 389 19.06 -1.75 -13.04
CA ILE A 389 19.12 -0.50 -12.27
C ILE A 389 18.48 0.67 -13.00
N ASN A 390 18.53 0.70 -14.33
CA ASN A 390 17.96 1.78 -15.14
C ASN A 390 16.48 1.56 -15.48
N SER A 391 15.88 0.47 -15.00
CA SER A 391 14.45 0.22 -15.15
C SER A 391 13.65 1.21 -14.33
N LYS A 392 12.70 1.88 -14.97
CA LYS A 392 11.78 2.79 -14.30
C LYS A 392 10.86 2.08 -13.31
N GLU A 393 10.59 0.79 -13.50
CA GLU A 393 9.78 0.03 -12.53
C GLU A 393 10.57 -0.22 -11.23
N ASN A 394 11.88 -0.37 -11.32
CA ASN A 394 12.74 -0.55 -10.14
C ASN A 394 13.11 0.80 -9.51
N PHE A 395 13.68 1.69 -10.31
CA PHE A 395 14.18 3.01 -9.93
C PHE A 395 13.68 4.04 -10.94
N GLY A 396 12.69 4.86 -10.56
CA GLY A 396 12.10 5.81 -11.51
C GLY A 396 10.94 6.62 -10.98
N ASP A 397 10.26 7.28 -11.91
CA ASP A 397 9.20 8.26 -11.67
C ASP A 397 7.79 7.71 -11.96
N LEU A 398 7.67 6.42 -12.31
CA LEU A 398 6.38 5.80 -12.60
C LEU A 398 5.58 5.57 -11.31
N PRO A 399 4.24 5.59 -11.35
CA PRO A 399 3.40 5.25 -10.20
C PRO A 399 3.78 3.93 -9.52
N GLN A 400 4.13 2.91 -10.31
CA GLN A 400 4.54 1.58 -9.86
C GLN A 400 6.04 1.39 -9.58
N SER A 401 6.85 2.46 -9.63
CA SER A 401 8.27 2.38 -9.28
C SER A 401 8.44 1.94 -7.82
N VAL A 402 9.27 0.92 -7.56
CA VAL A 402 9.54 0.43 -6.20
C VAL A 402 10.34 1.45 -5.40
N VAL A 403 11.39 2.02 -6.02
CA VAL A 403 12.10 3.18 -5.49
C VAL A 403 11.80 4.38 -6.39
N LYS A 404 11.17 5.40 -5.82
CA LYS A 404 10.88 6.65 -6.53
C LYS A 404 12.18 7.44 -6.68
N ILE A 405 12.54 7.83 -7.90
CA ILE A 405 13.69 8.71 -8.21
C ILE A 405 13.34 9.55 -9.43
N GLY A 406 13.75 10.82 -9.45
CA GLY A 406 13.66 11.71 -10.62
C GLY A 406 14.29 11.09 -11.86
N SER A 407 13.62 11.22 -13.01
CA SER A 407 14.24 10.92 -14.30
C SER A 407 15.33 11.96 -14.61
N TRP A 408 16.48 11.52 -15.13
CA TRP A 408 17.58 12.41 -15.51
C TRP A 408 17.18 13.36 -16.65
N THR A 409 16.43 12.82 -17.61
CA THR A 409 15.77 13.58 -18.67
C THR A 409 14.34 13.09 -18.79
N ALA A 410 13.42 13.94 -19.25
CA ALA A 410 12.04 13.53 -19.50
C ALA A 410 12.00 12.27 -20.38
N GLY A 411 11.33 11.22 -19.89
CA GLY A 411 11.26 9.91 -20.57
C GLY A 411 12.52 9.03 -20.44
N GLY A 412 13.65 9.54 -19.93
CA GLY A 412 14.90 8.80 -19.71
C GLY A 412 14.96 8.01 -18.41
N GLY A 413 16.11 7.38 -18.12
CA GLY A 413 16.35 6.63 -16.88
C GLY A 413 16.57 7.51 -15.63
N ALA A 414 16.52 6.89 -14.44
CA ALA A 414 16.61 7.58 -13.15
C ALA A 414 18.03 8.06 -12.76
N TRP A 415 19.07 7.50 -13.39
CA TRP A 415 20.46 7.80 -13.07
C TRP A 415 21.04 8.84 -14.01
N GLU A 416 21.89 9.73 -13.51
CA GLU A 416 22.54 10.74 -14.33
C GLU A 416 23.37 10.07 -15.43
N GLY A 417 23.17 10.48 -16.68
CA GLY A 417 23.71 9.78 -17.85
C GLY A 417 22.72 8.85 -18.53
N GLY A 418 21.58 8.53 -17.90
CA GLY A 418 20.27 8.11 -18.46
C GLY A 418 20.19 6.83 -19.30
N THR A 419 21.25 6.44 -20.00
CA THR A 419 21.35 5.28 -20.89
C THR A 419 22.75 4.66 -20.74
N ALA A 420 22.92 3.42 -21.19
CA ALA A 420 24.22 2.75 -21.13
C ALA A 420 25.32 3.50 -21.92
N THR A 421 24.99 4.41 -22.82
CA THR A 421 25.99 5.05 -23.69
C THR A 421 26.19 6.53 -23.40
N ALA A 422 25.17 7.23 -22.90
CA ALA A 422 25.30 8.65 -22.57
C ALA A 422 26.12 8.85 -21.28
N ASN A 423 26.98 9.86 -21.31
CA ASN A 423 27.94 10.19 -20.26
C ASN A 423 28.82 9.01 -19.77
N SER A 424 29.08 8.02 -20.62
CA SER A 424 29.86 6.82 -20.25
C SER A 424 31.28 7.17 -19.77
N ALA A 425 31.93 8.21 -20.31
CA ALA A 425 33.24 8.67 -19.82
C ALA A 425 33.19 9.33 -18.42
N GLN A 426 32.02 9.81 -18.02
CA GLN A 426 31.77 10.39 -16.68
C GLN A 426 31.26 9.32 -15.69
N ASN A 427 30.66 8.23 -16.18
CA ASN A 427 30.06 7.22 -15.32
C ASN A 427 30.87 5.93 -15.25
N ARG A 428 31.86 5.72 -16.13
CA ARG A 428 32.66 4.49 -16.15
C ARG A 428 34.15 4.78 -16.09
N MET A 429 34.87 3.92 -15.37
CA MET A 429 36.32 3.85 -15.43
C MET A 429 36.76 2.40 -15.51
N THR A 430 37.55 2.08 -16.54
CA THR A 430 38.21 0.78 -16.65
C THR A 430 39.38 0.75 -15.70
N PHE A 431 39.36 -0.21 -14.77
CA PHE A 431 40.43 -0.41 -13.81
C PHE A 431 41.74 -0.77 -14.51
N SER A 432 42.84 -0.17 -14.05
CA SER A 432 44.20 -0.60 -14.35
C SER A 432 45.11 -0.28 -13.18
N THR A 433 46.14 -1.09 -12.96
CA THR A 433 47.18 -0.83 -11.96
C THR A 433 48.21 0.16 -12.51
N SER A 434 47.79 1.42 -12.69
CA SER A 434 48.63 2.47 -13.27
C SER A 434 48.47 3.81 -12.53
N SER A 435 49.53 4.61 -12.54
CA SER A 435 49.50 5.97 -11.97
C SER A 435 48.52 6.89 -12.73
N ALA A 436 48.21 6.58 -14.00
CA ALA A 436 47.19 7.29 -14.76
C ALA A 436 45.78 7.06 -14.19
N PHE A 437 45.45 5.79 -13.90
CA PHE A 437 44.19 5.45 -13.24
C PHE A 437 44.10 6.09 -11.84
N ASP A 438 45.15 5.99 -11.04
CA ASP A 438 45.21 6.60 -9.70
C ASP A 438 44.97 8.11 -9.71
N ASN A 439 45.56 8.82 -10.69
CA ASN A 439 45.32 10.25 -10.85
C ASN A 439 43.89 10.56 -11.30
N GLN A 440 43.32 9.73 -12.17
CA GLN A 440 41.96 9.89 -12.66
C GLN A 440 40.94 9.69 -11.54
N ILE A 441 41.05 8.63 -10.75
CA ILE A 441 40.11 8.35 -9.64
C ILE A 441 40.20 9.41 -8.55
N ARG A 442 41.42 9.82 -8.17
CA ARG A 442 41.63 10.90 -7.19
C ARG A 442 40.95 12.20 -7.64
N THR A 443 41.10 12.57 -8.91
CA THR A 443 40.49 13.77 -9.48
C THR A 443 38.96 13.64 -9.52
N ARG A 444 38.44 12.47 -9.89
CA ARG A 444 36.99 12.25 -10.02
C ARG A 444 36.26 12.27 -8.68
N LEU A 445 36.89 11.83 -7.59
CA LEU A 445 36.28 11.74 -6.26
C LEU A 445 36.52 12.98 -5.39
N ALA A 446 37.42 13.87 -5.80
CA ALA A 446 37.75 15.09 -5.06
C ALA A 446 36.51 15.94 -4.75
N ALA A 447 36.48 16.55 -3.56
CA ALA A 447 35.43 17.48 -3.18
C ALA A 447 35.37 18.67 -4.17
N GLY A 448 34.16 19.03 -4.59
CA GLY A 448 33.93 20.10 -5.57
C GLY A 448 34.26 19.73 -7.04
N ALA A 449 34.67 18.48 -7.32
CA ALA A 449 34.89 18.05 -8.69
C ALA A 449 33.62 18.19 -9.56
N PRO A 450 33.72 18.66 -10.81
CA PRO A 450 32.57 18.72 -11.70
C PRO A 450 32.06 17.30 -11.99
N ASN A 451 30.74 17.10 -11.91
CA ASN A 451 30.14 15.77 -12.07
C ASN A 451 30.68 14.73 -11.08
N ARG A 452 31.05 15.14 -9.87
CA ARG A 452 31.41 14.21 -8.80
C ARG A 452 30.28 13.18 -8.60
N PRO A 453 30.58 11.88 -8.53
CA PRO A 453 29.56 10.87 -8.31
C PRO A 453 28.99 10.94 -6.89
N ASP A 454 27.75 10.47 -6.72
CA ASP A 454 27.14 10.24 -5.41
C ASP A 454 27.48 8.84 -4.89
N ILE A 455 27.53 7.88 -5.82
CA ILE A 455 27.76 6.47 -5.54
C ILE A 455 28.93 5.99 -6.41
N VAL A 456 29.85 5.22 -5.81
CA VAL A 456 30.90 4.47 -6.51
C VAL A 456 30.59 2.99 -6.38
N ILE A 457 30.50 2.30 -7.52
CA ILE A 457 30.35 0.84 -7.58
C ILE A 457 31.65 0.25 -8.12
N ILE A 458 32.26 -0.64 -7.34
CA ILE A 458 33.48 -1.36 -7.72
C ILE A 458 33.10 -2.80 -8.01
N GLY A 459 33.56 -3.35 -9.14
CA GLY A 459 33.32 -4.73 -9.56
C GLY A 459 34.57 -5.39 -10.16
N PHE A 460 34.41 -6.58 -10.75
CA PHE A 460 35.49 -7.27 -11.44
C PHE A 460 36.09 -6.42 -12.58
N ASN A 461 37.40 -6.28 -12.75
CA ASN A 461 38.51 -7.03 -12.15
C ASN A 461 39.38 -6.17 -11.21
N VAL A 462 38.76 -5.32 -10.38
CA VAL A 462 39.52 -4.61 -9.35
C VAL A 462 40.12 -5.64 -8.40
N SER A 463 41.42 -5.88 -8.54
CA SER A 463 42.17 -6.96 -7.88
C SER A 463 43.17 -6.44 -6.85
N SER A 464 43.30 -5.12 -6.74
CA SER A 464 44.10 -4.43 -5.72
C SER A 464 43.62 -2.99 -5.57
N ILE A 465 43.75 -2.41 -4.38
CA ILE A 465 43.51 -0.99 -4.11
C ILE A 465 44.86 -0.35 -3.79
N SER A 466 45.37 0.46 -4.72
CA SER A 466 46.60 1.23 -4.52
C SER A 466 46.44 2.23 -3.36
N THR A 467 47.56 2.75 -2.82
CA THR A 467 47.50 3.78 -1.77
C THR A 467 46.72 5.02 -2.21
N ILE A 468 46.90 5.49 -3.45
CA ILE A 468 46.22 6.69 -3.96
C ILE A 468 44.72 6.41 -4.13
N PHE A 469 44.36 5.25 -4.69
CA PHE A 469 42.97 4.84 -4.84
C PHE A 469 42.29 4.69 -3.46
N GLY A 470 42.95 4.02 -2.52
CA GLY A 470 42.45 3.84 -1.15
C GLY A 470 42.26 5.14 -0.39
N THR A 471 43.17 6.11 -0.53
CA THR A 471 43.00 7.45 0.04
C THR A 471 41.80 8.16 -0.59
N ALA A 472 41.68 8.16 -1.92
CA ALA A 472 40.56 8.80 -2.60
C ALA A 472 39.19 8.22 -2.18
N LEU A 473 39.10 6.89 -2.00
CA LEU A 473 37.88 6.24 -1.51
C LEU A 473 37.58 6.60 -0.05
N ASN A 474 38.58 6.59 0.84
CA ASN A 474 38.38 6.97 2.24
C ASN A 474 37.94 8.43 2.38
N ASP A 475 38.58 9.35 1.64
CA ASP A 475 38.19 10.76 1.61
C ASP A 475 36.77 10.92 1.08
N PHE A 476 36.41 10.20 0.01
CA PHE A 476 35.05 10.20 -0.53
C PHE A 476 34.02 9.71 0.48
N ILE A 477 34.28 8.58 1.17
CA ILE A 477 33.39 8.04 2.21
C ILE A 477 33.26 9.01 3.39
N ASN A 478 34.36 9.60 3.85
CA ASN A 478 34.38 10.55 4.96
C ASN A 478 33.64 11.85 4.59
N ASP A 479 33.68 12.22 3.30
CA ASP A 479 32.89 13.32 2.72
C ASP A 479 31.51 12.84 2.23
N ARG A 480 30.96 11.78 2.86
CA ARG A 480 29.59 11.29 2.67
C ARG A 480 29.25 10.62 1.33
N GLY A 481 30.25 10.37 0.50
CA GLY A 481 30.12 9.53 -0.69
C GLY A 481 29.80 8.08 -0.35
N ILE A 482 29.02 7.42 -1.20
CA ILE A 482 28.62 6.02 -0.98
C ILE A 482 29.46 5.08 -1.83
N VAL A 483 29.93 3.98 -1.24
CA VAL A 483 30.70 2.95 -1.92
C VAL A 483 29.99 1.60 -1.81
N VAL A 484 29.72 0.98 -2.96
CA VAL A 484 29.30 -0.41 -3.09
C VAL A 484 30.47 -1.19 -3.66
N MET A 485 31.11 -2.00 -2.83
CA MET A 485 32.37 -2.66 -3.16
C MET A 485 32.16 -4.16 -3.37
N MET A 486 32.19 -4.57 -4.64
CA MET A 486 32.20 -5.98 -5.07
C MET A 486 33.64 -6.32 -5.48
N LEU A 487 34.44 -6.78 -4.52
CA LEU A 487 35.88 -6.96 -4.69
C LEU A 487 36.22 -8.44 -4.70
N GLN A 488 37.03 -8.88 -5.67
CA GLN A 488 37.52 -10.25 -5.76
C GLN A 488 39.01 -10.30 -6.07
N SER A 489 39.61 -11.48 -5.90
CA SER A 489 40.98 -11.79 -6.34
C SER A 489 42.09 -10.95 -5.70
N VAL A 490 41.84 -10.29 -4.58
CA VAL A 490 42.89 -9.67 -3.75
C VAL A 490 43.72 -10.79 -3.11
N SER A 491 45.05 -10.67 -3.17
CA SER A 491 45.94 -11.66 -2.55
C SER A 491 45.92 -11.55 -1.03
N ASN A 492 46.07 -12.68 -0.32
CA ASN A 492 46.06 -12.73 1.16
C ASN A 492 47.12 -11.82 1.82
N ASN A 493 48.18 -11.45 1.10
CA ASN A 493 49.27 -10.58 1.54
C ASN A 493 49.25 -9.18 0.88
N ASP A 494 48.14 -8.76 0.25
CA ASP A 494 48.03 -7.40 -0.32
C ASP A 494 47.92 -6.34 0.79
N GLN A 495 49.07 -5.80 1.18
CA GLN A 495 49.15 -4.75 2.19
C GLN A 495 48.50 -3.44 1.72
N THR A 496 48.47 -3.15 0.42
CA THR A 496 47.89 -1.89 -0.09
C THR A 496 46.38 -1.88 0.04
N SER A 497 45.72 -2.97 -0.33
CA SER A 497 44.30 -3.16 -0.09
C SER A 497 43.98 -3.22 1.41
N ALA A 498 44.84 -3.86 2.22
CA ALA A 498 44.65 -3.92 3.67
C ALA A 498 44.72 -2.51 4.30
N ASN A 499 45.63 -1.65 3.81
CA ASN A 499 45.76 -0.26 4.27
C ASN A 499 44.49 0.57 4.04
N PHE A 500 43.76 0.34 2.94
CA PHE A 500 42.47 0.99 2.73
C PHE A 500 41.48 0.67 3.86
N PHE A 501 41.29 -0.62 4.18
CA PHE A 501 40.37 -1.05 5.24
C PHE A 501 40.88 -0.70 6.64
N ASN A 502 42.18 -0.79 6.88
CA ASN A 502 42.83 -0.33 8.11
C ASN A 502 42.49 1.14 8.39
N ASN A 503 42.60 2.01 7.38
CA ASN A 503 42.23 3.42 7.49
C ASN A 503 40.70 3.60 7.66
N LEU A 504 39.89 2.81 6.95
CA LEU A 504 38.44 2.86 7.07
C LEU A 504 37.99 2.55 8.51
N PHE A 505 38.53 1.51 9.12
CA PHE A 505 38.13 1.01 10.43
C PHE A 505 38.93 1.61 11.60
N GLY A 506 40.04 2.31 11.31
CA GLY A 506 40.96 2.84 12.32
C GLY A 506 41.76 1.75 13.04
N VAL A 507 42.18 0.70 12.31
CA VAL A 507 42.98 -0.43 12.82
C VAL A 507 44.20 -0.67 11.93
N ASN A 508 45.05 -1.65 12.26
CA ASN A 508 46.28 -1.96 11.50
C ASN A 508 46.48 -3.45 11.17
N ASN A 509 45.48 -4.28 11.43
CA ASN A 509 45.57 -5.74 11.38
C ASN A 509 44.53 -6.39 10.46
N ILE A 510 43.90 -5.62 9.56
CA ILE A 510 43.03 -6.20 8.53
C ILE A 510 43.83 -7.15 7.66
N GLY A 511 43.24 -8.32 7.39
CA GLY A 511 43.76 -9.30 6.45
C GLY A 511 42.69 -9.76 5.47
N PHE A 512 43.13 -10.51 4.47
CA PHE A 512 42.29 -11.12 3.47
C PHE A 512 42.45 -12.63 3.45
N PHE A 513 41.38 -13.31 3.07
CA PHE A 513 41.39 -14.73 2.80
C PHE A 513 40.66 -15.02 1.48
N ASN A 514 41.25 -15.88 0.65
CA ASN A 514 40.84 -16.10 -0.74
C ASN A 514 40.80 -17.57 -1.15
N ASN A 515 40.49 -18.51 -0.25
CA ASN A 515 40.70 -19.95 -0.52
C ASN A 515 39.43 -20.83 -0.54
N THR A 516 38.22 -20.25 -0.46
CA THR A 516 36.99 -21.06 -0.22
C THR A 516 35.88 -20.95 -1.27
N GLY A 517 35.97 -20.04 -2.24
CA GLY A 517 34.93 -19.83 -3.26
C GLY A 517 35.34 -20.21 -4.67
N ALA A 518 35.22 -21.47 -5.03
CA ALA A 518 35.26 -21.86 -6.44
C ALA A 518 33.90 -21.58 -7.08
N SER A 519 33.90 -21.26 -8.38
CA SER A 519 32.71 -20.98 -9.20
C SER A 519 31.46 -21.78 -8.77
N GLY A 520 30.36 -21.09 -8.50
CA GLY A 520 29.12 -21.73 -8.04
C GLY A 520 29.11 -22.09 -6.55
N ALA A 521 29.88 -21.40 -5.70
CA ALA A 521 29.73 -21.54 -4.26
C ALA A 521 28.42 -20.89 -3.79
N MET A 522 27.77 -21.49 -2.79
CA MET A 522 26.50 -21.01 -2.22
C MET A 522 26.69 -20.67 -0.75
N TYR A 523 26.57 -19.40 -0.39
CA TYR A 523 26.79 -18.92 0.96
C TYR A 523 25.46 -18.58 1.65
N PRO A 524 25.29 -18.97 2.92
CA PRO A 524 24.14 -18.55 3.70
C PRO A 524 24.17 -17.05 3.95
N ILE A 525 23.00 -16.43 3.97
CA ILE A 525 22.82 -15.05 4.41
C ILE A 525 22.57 -15.07 5.92
N ASP A 526 23.48 -14.43 6.64
CA ASP A 526 23.41 -14.25 8.09
C ASP A 526 22.56 -13.02 8.45
N GLY A 527 21.76 -13.14 9.51
CA GLY A 527 20.98 -12.04 10.08
C GLY A 527 19.47 -12.28 10.05
N ASN A 528 18.79 -11.79 11.10
CA ASN A 528 17.35 -11.98 11.29
C ASN A 528 16.57 -10.68 11.60
N ASN A 529 17.25 -9.53 11.64
CA ASN A 529 16.63 -8.25 11.98
C ASN A 529 15.53 -7.87 10.95
N PRO A 530 14.25 -7.77 11.36
CA PRO A 530 13.15 -7.44 10.45
C PRO A 530 13.18 -6.02 9.89
N THR A 531 13.97 -5.12 10.48
CA THR A 531 14.10 -3.74 10.02
C THR A 531 15.40 -3.49 9.26
N ASP A 532 16.18 -4.53 8.95
CA ASP A 532 17.40 -4.39 8.16
C ASP A 532 17.04 -4.10 6.70
N VAL A 533 17.48 -2.95 6.20
CA VAL A 533 17.12 -2.46 4.86
C VAL A 533 17.83 -3.18 3.72
N ILE A 534 18.91 -3.91 4.01
CA ILE A 534 19.61 -4.74 3.04
C ILE A 534 18.93 -6.11 2.95
N LEU A 535 18.65 -6.72 4.11
CA LEU A 535 18.07 -8.06 4.16
C LEU A 535 16.55 -8.09 3.97
N ASN A 536 15.83 -7.02 4.33
CA ASN A 536 14.39 -6.89 4.20
C ASN A 536 14.02 -5.52 3.61
N GLY A 537 14.60 -5.22 2.45
CA GLY A 537 14.37 -3.98 1.72
C GLY A 537 13.15 -4.05 0.79
N PRO A 538 12.91 -2.97 0.03
CA PRO A 538 11.70 -2.82 -0.78
C PRO A 538 11.58 -3.80 -1.96
N PHE A 539 12.67 -4.49 -2.32
CA PHE A 539 12.65 -5.52 -3.37
C PHE A 539 12.43 -6.94 -2.85
N GLY A 540 12.37 -7.12 -1.52
CA GLY A 540 12.04 -8.40 -0.91
C GLY A 540 12.93 -8.76 0.29
N ASP A 541 12.47 -9.76 1.02
CA ASP A 541 13.15 -10.35 2.17
C ASP A 541 14.06 -11.50 1.75
N VAL A 542 15.34 -11.40 2.09
CA VAL A 542 16.40 -12.38 1.80
C VAL A 542 16.95 -13.04 3.06
N ARG A 543 16.34 -12.80 4.23
CA ARG A 543 16.74 -13.49 5.47
C ARG A 543 16.52 -14.99 5.34
N ASN A 544 17.45 -15.78 5.90
CA ASN A 544 17.48 -17.24 5.78
C ASN A 544 17.60 -17.77 4.34
N GLN A 545 18.04 -16.92 3.39
CA GLN A 545 18.31 -17.32 2.02
C GLN A 545 19.82 -17.46 1.77
N PHE A 546 20.21 -17.56 0.50
CA PHE A 546 21.58 -17.76 0.07
C PHE A 546 21.96 -16.76 -1.01
N TRP A 547 23.26 -16.50 -1.14
CA TRP A 547 23.83 -15.81 -2.29
C TRP A 547 24.87 -16.71 -2.97
N GLY A 548 25.07 -16.49 -4.26
CA GLY A 548 25.92 -17.30 -5.12
C GLY A 548 27.19 -16.56 -5.51
N ASP A 549 28.31 -17.26 -5.51
CA ASP A 549 29.61 -16.79 -5.99
C ASP A 549 29.73 -17.00 -7.50
N ASP A 550 30.08 -15.95 -8.23
CA ASP A 550 30.31 -16.00 -9.67
C ASP A 550 31.54 -16.85 -10.05
N ARG A 551 31.80 -16.93 -11.34
CA ARG A 551 32.97 -17.56 -11.92
C ARG A 551 34.25 -16.86 -11.48
N GLY A 552 34.84 -17.36 -10.41
CA GLY A 552 36.17 -16.96 -9.96
C GLY A 552 36.96 -18.11 -9.31
N PRO A 553 38.26 -17.87 -9.06
CA PRO A 553 39.08 -18.78 -8.27
C PRO A 553 38.74 -18.76 -6.78
N SER A 554 38.13 -17.67 -6.29
CA SER A 554 37.89 -17.45 -4.86
C SER A 554 36.86 -16.34 -4.59
N THR A 555 36.01 -16.54 -3.59
CA THR A 555 35.38 -15.46 -2.81
C THR A 555 36.39 -14.85 -1.84
N LEU A 556 36.40 -13.54 -1.73
CA LEU A 556 37.24 -12.76 -0.81
C LEU A 556 36.54 -12.56 0.54
N GLY A 557 37.14 -12.97 1.65
CA GLY A 557 36.70 -12.56 2.98
C GLY A 557 37.69 -11.63 3.65
N ILE A 558 37.15 -10.72 4.47
CA ILE A 558 37.92 -9.82 5.33
C ILE A 558 37.99 -10.42 6.72
N VAL A 559 39.21 -10.57 7.25
CA VAL A 559 39.47 -11.01 8.62
C VAL A 559 39.89 -9.83 9.50
N ASN A 560 39.61 -9.93 10.79
CA ASN A 560 39.87 -8.90 11.80
C ASN A 560 39.09 -7.58 11.62
N ALA A 561 38.03 -7.57 10.80
CA ALA A 561 37.13 -6.42 10.74
C ALA A 561 36.43 -6.22 12.11
N PRO A 562 36.40 -4.99 12.67
CA PRO A 562 35.82 -4.76 13.99
C PRO A 562 34.32 -5.03 14.02
N ALA A 563 33.89 -6.06 14.77
CA ALA A 563 32.50 -6.51 14.81
C ALA A 563 31.49 -5.44 15.31
N ASN A 564 31.93 -4.43 16.03
CA ASN A 564 31.09 -3.30 16.47
C ASN A 564 30.90 -2.23 15.38
N GLN A 565 31.74 -2.22 14.34
CA GLN A 565 31.68 -1.23 13.25
C GLN A 565 30.94 -1.75 12.02
N ILE A 566 30.72 -3.07 11.91
CA ILE A 566 30.06 -3.70 10.77
C ILE A 566 28.89 -4.56 11.19
N THR A 567 27.91 -4.70 10.29
CA THR A 567 26.88 -5.72 10.37
C THR A 567 27.19 -6.77 9.29
N ILE A 568 27.53 -7.98 9.73
CA ILE A 568 27.92 -9.08 8.86
C ILE A 568 26.68 -9.78 8.33
N TYR A 569 26.61 -9.94 7.01
CA TYR A 569 25.53 -10.61 6.29
C TYR A 569 25.93 -11.94 5.68
N SER A 570 27.23 -12.27 5.63
CA SER A 570 27.70 -13.58 5.21
C SER A 570 29.15 -13.80 5.64
N ARG A 571 29.49 -15.07 5.83
CA ARG A 571 30.85 -15.53 6.15
C ARG A 571 31.37 -16.53 5.11
N GLU A 572 32.66 -16.84 5.21
CA GLU A 572 33.37 -17.81 4.36
C GLU A 572 32.97 -19.28 4.64
N GLN A 573 31.68 -19.61 4.57
CA GLN A 573 31.20 -20.97 4.77
C GLN A 573 30.11 -21.31 3.76
N ALA A 574 30.52 -21.67 2.54
CA ALA A 574 29.58 -22.10 1.52
C ALA A 574 29.00 -23.48 1.86
N ILE A 575 27.68 -23.63 1.76
CA ILE A 575 26.97 -24.86 2.12
C ILE A 575 27.33 -26.05 1.21
N ASN A 576 27.75 -25.78 -0.02
CA ASN A 576 28.14 -26.77 -1.01
C ASN A 576 29.67 -26.96 -1.09
N ARG A 577 30.41 -26.61 -0.03
CA ARG A 577 31.87 -26.82 0.08
C ARG A 577 32.19 -27.59 1.36
N ALA A 578 33.13 -28.53 1.26
CA ALA A 578 33.53 -29.37 2.39
C ALA A 578 34.48 -28.65 3.37
N ALA A 579 35.27 -27.70 2.90
CA ALA A 579 36.16 -26.90 3.73
C ALA A 579 35.41 -25.69 4.30
N ALA A 580 35.34 -25.59 5.63
CA ALA A 580 34.94 -24.36 6.30
C ALA A 580 36.08 -23.33 6.20
N GLY A 581 35.78 -22.09 5.79
CA GLY A 581 36.76 -21.02 5.75
C GLY A 581 37.11 -20.47 7.13
N THR A 582 37.89 -19.39 7.15
CA THR A 582 38.41 -18.77 8.39
C THR A 582 37.38 -17.95 9.16
N SER A 583 36.09 -18.04 8.77
CA SER A 583 34.98 -17.21 9.25
C SER A 583 35.13 -15.70 8.92
N GLY A 584 35.97 -15.36 7.93
CA GLY A 584 36.06 -14.00 7.39
C GLY A 584 34.69 -13.48 6.94
N ALA A 585 34.49 -12.16 7.03
CA ALA A 585 33.27 -11.53 6.55
C ALA A 585 33.32 -11.43 5.02
N THR A 586 32.41 -12.13 4.34
CA THR A 586 32.30 -12.10 2.87
C THR A 586 31.24 -11.13 2.38
N MET A 587 30.33 -10.69 3.25
CA MET A 587 29.38 -9.63 2.97
C MET A 587 29.06 -8.87 4.25
N PHE A 588 29.12 -7.54 4.21
CA PHE A 588 28.76 -6.69 5.34
C PHE A 588 28.43 -5.26 4.90
N ILE A 589 27.76 -4.54 5.78
CA ILE A 589 27.63 -3.08 5.72
C ILE A 589 28.41 -2.45 6.89
N HIS A 590 28.99 -1.28 6.68
CA HIS A 590 29.55 -0.49 7.77
C HIS A 590 28.43 0.27 8.50
N ASN A 591 28.41 0.21 9.83
CA ASN A 591 27.30 0.71 10.65
C ASN A 591 27.15 2.25 10.62
N THR A 592 28.27 2.99 10.48
CA THR A 592 28.31 4.46 10.50
C THR A 592 28.83 5.11 9.23
N LYS A 593 29.52 4.36 8.36
CA LYS A 593 30.06 4.86 7.09
C LYS A 593 29.24 4.31 5.92
N SER A 594 29.20 5.03 4.81
CA SER A 594 28.45 4.65 3.60
C SER A 594 29.20 3.62 2.75
N LEU A 595 29.52 2.45 3.32
CA LEU A 595 30.15 1.33 2.62
C LEU A 595 29.31 0.05 2.75
N PHE A 596 29.00 -0.57 1.61
CA PHE A 596 28.60 -1.96 1.50
C PHE A 596 29.74 -2.76 0.84
N PHE A 597 30.06 -3.93 1.38
CA PHE A 597 31.09 -4.81 0.85
C PHE A 597 30.52 -6.21 0.57
N VAL A 598 30.92 -6.79 -0.55
CA VAL A 598 30.79 -8.22 -0.85
C VAL A 598 32.04 -8.73 -1.58
N GLY A 599 32.49 -9.91 -1.18
CA GLY A 599 33.71 -10.56 -1.62
C GLY A 599 33.70 -11.22 -3.00
N ASP A 600 32.79 -10.80 -3.88
CA ASP A 600 32.62 -11.36 -5.21
C ASP A 600 32.46 -10.21 -6.21
N GLY A 601 33.41 -10.01 -7.11
CA GLY A 601 33.35 -8.98 -8.15
C GLY A 601 32.41 -9.35 -9.31
N GLY A 602 31.95 -10.59 -9.34
CA GLY A 602 30.94 -11.14 -10.22
C GLY A 602 29.54 -11.18 -9.63
N PHE A 603 29.32 -10.61 -8.45
CA PHE A 603 28.06 -10.69 -7.70
C PHE A 603 26.84 -10.27 -8.53
N VAL A 604 27.02 -9.31 -9.43
CA VAL A 604 25.98 -8.76 -10.33
C VAL A 604 26.16 -9.15 -11.80
N ALA A 605 27.09 -10.05 -12.09
CA ALA A 605 27.44 -10.40 -13.46
C ALA A 605 26.29 -11.11 -14.18
N TYR A 606 26.08 -10.74 -15.44
CA TYR A 606 25.16 -11.41 -16.34
C TYR A 606 25.68 -11.43 -17.77
N SER A 607 25.86 -12.63 -18.33
CA SER A 607 26.22 -12.83 -19.74
C SER A 607 25.08 -13.42 -20.58
N ALA A 608 25.21 -13.41 -21.90
CA ALA A 608 24.26 -14.09 -22.80
C ALA A 608 24.17 -15.60 -22.48
N GLY A 609 22.96 -16.08 -22.16
CA GLY A 609 22.74 -17.46 -21.68
C GLY A 609 23.01 -17.66 -20.18
N GLY A 610 23.41 -16.61 -19.47
CA GLY A 610 23.70 -16.63 -18.03
C GLY A 610 22.52 -17.08 -17.17
N ALA A 611 21.28 -16.83 -17.58
CA ALA A 611 20.08 -17.23 -16.84
C ALA A 611 20.04 -18.74 -16.48
N ASN A 612 20.55 -19.60 -17.36
CA ASN A 612 20.54 -21.06 -17.16
C ASN A 612 21.86 -21.60 -16.57
N ASN A 613 22.87 -20.74 -16.37
CA ASN A 613 24.16 -21.16 -15.86
C ASN A 613 24.13 -21.29 -14.33
N MET A 614 24.19 -22.51 -13.81
CA MET A 614 24.08 -22.76 -12.37
C MET A 614 25.37 -22.45 -11.58
N THR A 615 26.48 -22.15 -12.24
CA THR A 615 27.80 -21.97 -11.58
C THR A 615 28.49 -20.66 -11.93
N ALA A 616 27.83 -19.80 -12.71
CA ALA A 616 28.29 -18.47 -13.07
C ALA A 616 27.09 -17.53 -13.28
N TYR A 617 27.35 -16.23 -13.21
CA TYR A 617 26.40 -15.15 -13.41
C TYR A 617 25.21 -15.23 -12.45
N PRO A 618 25.42 -15.19 -11.12
CA PRO A 618 24.39 -15.46 -10.12
C PRO A 618 23.24 -14.43 -10.13
N PHE A 619 23.42 -13.30 -10.82
CA PHE A 619 22.41 -12.28 -11.01
C PHE A 619 21.31 -12.75 -11.98
N LEU A 620 20.04 -12.51 -11.63
CA LEU A 620 18.89 -12.78 -12.50
C LEU A 620 17.82 -11.70 -12.34
N TYR A 621 17.09 -11.46 -13.41
CA TYR A 621 15.99 -10.51 -13.48
C TYR A 621 14.92 -11.04 -14.44
N ASP A 622 13.70 -10.55 -14.28
CA ASP A 622 12.59 -10.85 -15.17
C ASP A 622 12.73 -10.05 -16.47
N ALA A 623 12.74 -10.70 -17.63
CA ALA A 623 12.99 -10.00 -18.90
C ALA A 623 11.85 -9.03 -19.32
N ASN A 624 10.63 -9.19 -18.77
CA ASN A 624 9.48 -8.36 -19.11
C ASN A 624 9.34 -7.15 -18.18
N THR A 625 9.37 -7.42 -16.87
CA THR A 625 9.18 -6.41 -15.81
C THR A 625 10.50 -5.83 -15.32
N THR A 626 11.63 -6.43 -15.71
CA THR A 626 12.99 -6.09 -15.25
C THR A 626 13.21 -6.21 -13.75
N ARG A 627 12.27 -6.81 -13.02
CA ARG A 627 12.33 -7.03 -11.57
C ARG A 627 13.46 -8.00 -11.21
N PRO A 628 14.17 -7.83 -10.08
CA PRO A 628 15.18 -8.78 -9.64
C PRO A 628 14.51 -10.12 -9.29
N LEU A 629 15.12 -11.22 -9.71
CA LEU A 629 14.63 -12.57 -9.44
C LEU A 629 15.69 -13.43 -8.76
N PRO A 630 15.30 -14.33 -7.83
CA PRO A 630 16.21 -15.33 -7.32
C PRO A 630 16.55 -16.35 -8.42
N LYS A 631 17.78 -16.86 -8.44
CA LYS A 631 18.29 -17.76 -9.49
C LYS A 631 18.61 -19.15 -8.94
N PRO A 632 18.10 -20.25 -9.51
CA PRO A 632 18.61 -21.59 -9.21
C PRO A 632 20.12 -21.67 -9.45
N PHE A 633 20.90 -21.96 -8.41
CA PHE A 633 22.37 -21.80 -8.46
C PHE A 633 23.11 -22.82 -7.59
N GLY A 634 24.42 -22.90 -7.80
CA GLY A 634 25.36 -23.75 -7.08
C GLY A 634 25.67 -25.06 -7.80
N ASN A 635 26.93 -25.48 -7.76
CA ASN A 635 27.37 -26.80 -8.23
C ASN A 635 27.07 -27.91 -7.21
N SER A 636 26.99 -29.15 -7.69
CA SER A 636 26.80 -30.33 -6.85
C SER A 636 28.07 -30.67 -6.06
N SER A 637 28.02 -30.56 -4.73
CA SER A 637 29.14 -30.86 -3.83
C SER A 637 28.67 -30.83 -2.37
N ASN A 638 29.33 -31.56 -1.47
CA ASN A 638 29.00 -31.59 -0.03
C ASN A 638 27.52 -31.90 0.27
N GLY A 639 26.91 -32.85 -0.46
CA GLY A 639 25.49 -33.19 -0.32
C GLY A 639 24.51 -32.19 -0.94
N TYR A 640 25.00 -31.08 -1.50
CA TYR A 640 24.19 -30.14 -2.27
C TYR A 640 23.91 -30.68 -3.68
N VAL A 641 22.65 -30.63 -4.11
CA VAL A 641 22.25 -30.92 -5.49
C VAL A 641 22.35 -29.64 -6.31
N ALA A 642 22.96 -29.71 -7.49
CA ALA A 642 23.18 -28.53 -8.33
C ALA A 642 21.85 -27.78 -8.61
N GLY A 643 21.84 -26.47 -8.43
CA GLY A 643 20.64 -25.64 -8.60
C GLY A 643 19.49 -25.92 -7.63
N SER A 644 19.68 -26.71 -6.57
CA SER A 644 18.60 -27.09 -5.65
C SER A 644 18.11 -25.97 -4.72
N ARG A 645 18.85 -24.86 -4.64
CA ARG A 645 18.46 -23.63 -3.95
C ARG A 645 18.72 -22.44 -4.84
N ASN A 646 18.10 -21.32 -4.48
CA ASN A 646 18.26 -20.09 -5.21
C ASN A 646 19.32 -19.17 -4.58
N ALA A 647 20.09 -18.51 -5.43
CA ALA A 647 20.91 -17.35 -5.09
C ALA A 647 20.08 -16.07 -5.23
N TYR A 648 20.17 -15.18 -4.24
CA TYR A 648 19.38 -13.95 -4.13
C TYR A 648 20.18 -12.68 -4.47
N ASN A 649 21.30 -12.80 -5.19
CA ASN A 649 22.23 -11.70 -5.50
C ASN A 649 21.53 -10.46 -6.07
N SER A 650 20.57 -10.65 -6.99
CA SER A 650 19.84 -9.56 -7.63
C SER A 650 18.94 -8.80 -6.65
N ILE A 651 18.25 -9.49 -5.74
CA ILE A 651 17.39 -8.88 -4.72
C ILE A 651 18.25 -8.17 -3.67
N ILE A 652 19.36 -8.79 -3.24
CA ILE A 652 20.33 -8.16 -2.33
C ILE A 652 20.84 -6.86 -2.94
N MET A 653 21.33 -6.90 -4.18
CA MET A 653 21.84 -5.71 -4.86
C MET A 653 20.75 -4.65 -5.06
N ALA A 654 19.50 -5.05 -5.32
CA ALA A 654 18.39 -4.12 -5.42
C ALA A 654 18.12 -3.39 -4.10
N ASN A 655 18.14 -4.11 -2.98
CA ASN A 655 18.02 -3.52 -1.64
C ASN A 655 19.24 -2.64 -1.29
N VAL A 656 20.46 -3.04 -1.67
CA VAL A 656 21.67 -2.22 -1.53
C VAL A 656 21.54 -0.91 -2.31
N MET A 657 21.05 -0.95 -3.55
CA MET A 657 20.85 0.27 -4.34
C MET A 657 19.73 1.14 -3.77
N ALA A 658 18.65 0.56 -3.23
CA ALA A 658 17.62 1.31 -2.52
C ALA A 658 18.18 2.02 -1.27
N TRP A 659 19.01 1.32 -0.49
CA TRP A 659 19.74 1.90 0.64
C TRP A 659 20.67 3.03 0.18
N ALA A 660 21.43 2.82 -0.90
CA ALA A 660 22.37 3.82 -1.42
C ALA A 660 21.65 5.09 -1.89
N VAL A 661 20.49 4.96 -2.52
CA VAL A 661 19.65 6.11 -2.92
C VAL A 661 19.20 6.90 -1.70
N ARG A 662 18.69 6.21 -0.68
CA ARG A 662 18.25 6.87 0.56
C ARG A 662 19.41 7.56 1.28
N LYS A 663 20.56 6.90 1.37
CA LYS A 663 21.79 7.48 1.95
C LYS A 663 22.26 8.70 1.15
N ALA A 664 22.28 8.63 -0.18
CA ALA A 664 22.70 9.74 -1.03
C ALA A 664 21.81 10.98 -0.83
N GLU A 665 20.50 10.76 -0.72
CA GLU A 665 19.54 11.85 -0.55
C GLU A 665 19.61 12.52 0.83
N LEU A 666 19.68 11.74 1.91
CA LEU A 666 19.56 12.25 3.28
C LEU A 666 20.91 12.58 3.92
N GLU A 667 21.94 11.86 3.52
CA GLU A 667 23.26 11.86 4.16
C GLU A 667 24.40 12.11 3.19
N GLY A 668 24.13 12.28 1.89
CA GLY A 668 25.16 12.22 0.85
C GLY A 668 25.96 13.51 0.62
N VAL A 669 26.72 13.49 -0.48
CA VAL A 669 27.59 14.60 -0.94
C VAL A 669 26.81 15.84 -1.37
N ARG A 670 25.54 15.67 -1.79
CA ARG A 670 24.67 16.77 -2.20
C ARG A 670 24.02 17.40 -0.97
N PRO A 671 23.85 18.73 -0.93
CA PRO A 671 23.02 19.36 0.09
C PRO A 671 21.61 18.77 0.06
N TRP A 672 21.09 18.42 1.22
CA TRP A 672 19.72 17.92 1.33
C TRP A 672 18.71 19.02 0.98
N LYS A 673 17.66 18.66 0.23
CA LYS A 673 16.67 19.60 -0.34
C LYS A 673 15.96 20.48 0.71
N TYR A 674 15.86 19.98 1.94
CA TYR A 674 15.22 20.68 3.06
C TYR A 674 16.23 21.22 4.08
N ALA A 675 17.50 21.38 3.68
CA ALA A 675 18.54 21.94 4.56
C ALA A 675 18.37 23.45 4.80
N ALA A 676 17.79 24.18 3.84
CA ALA A 676 17.43 25.58 4.00
C ALA A 676 16.29 25.74 5.02
N PRO A 677 16.12 26.93 5.63
CA PRO A 677 14.91 27.23 6.37
C PRO A 677 13.67 27.19 5.45
N PRO A 678 12.47 26.91 5.99
CA PRO A 678 11.22 26.99 5.24
C PRO A 678 11.10 28.36 4.55
N THR A 679 10.78 28.34 3.26
CA THR A 679 10.61 29.55 2.45
C THR A 679 9.12 29.89 2.37
N PRO A 680 8.68 31.10 2.74
CA PRO A 680 7.28 31.53 2.64
C PRO A 680 6.70 31.54 1.23
#